data_AF-A0A7Y5UWQ7-F1
#
_entry.id   AF-A0A7Y5UWQ7-F1
#
_cell.length_a   1.000
_cell.length_b   1.000
_cell.length_c   1.000
_cell.angle_alpha   90.00
_cell.angle_beta   90.00
_cell.angle_gamma   90.00
#
_symmetry.space_group_name_H-M   'P 1'
#
loop_
_entity.id
_entity.type
_entity.pdbx_description
1 polymer ?
#
loop_
_entity_poly.entity_id
_entity_poly.type
_entity_poly.pdbx_seq_one_letter_code
_entity_poly.pdbx_strand_id
1 'polypeptide(L)'
;MALASLALLMVAAGPPTELSWGSATLRLDDRGRVAGLVDAAGRQRAVLGTPFCRLRTAAGLLQPESLRQQGDRLVFAFPNQISVTYQVTCGEGYSVWELTDLRGIEPAAVESFRLAELGLPDMPTHASPLNAAYGPDFAVALLGTKVNVNGLGNSQRQRGSNLDGVTHTFQTETTEVKQGSRAARFAAVSKRADNNGWSVRYRELPGTLDLTGLTGIRAWVHGDGRGEMLKFQLHGVTGVRDDYLKVDFTGWREVTLTAPALNSLDPSRVRQLALYYNALPANTSVETIIDHVRAMVKGPDGEREVVIESFEDDGAELWDTPGTFLRVETVRKYGITPASFAIVACPRERFTAVMDACEAASGLPNPHPGGWSKTSPWTKRSYLFITSFGEKDVEQVIEWAKRGGFGMVLIGSHSWNLNHGHYDIEERMFPGGLATLKRATDRLHAAGLRVGLHFLAPSVYPNDPYLTPKPDPRLVKGASASLAAAVDASTDFIATTTAPQGFPTEDGGYTGSGTVLQIGDELVQYNSISTTPPYGFGGCRRGLHGTTAAPHAAGEAARHLVRSYGYFMFDLDSTLADEVTGNVAKVANAIGADMLYFDGSERLQGDHWYYNAKLQSKFYEKLDNKNTLLQGSSYSHYSWHLVSRMASADGHGDVKGYLDERTPSFAWYAANLMPLDCGWYYVYDPEVTLDQYDYILQRCLGFDASISVQTNPHQLATHPEAARIFDLCSIYERLRLSGKVPASTLALLREPKREYRLLRNPLRLRRTVFGEWRELAGDSDTSEVQPAATGARLGLELRCGTLQRPGPSYHSNQAVPLEEFEALAPYLTDPANQIADLVVGTDKAGSTSGGVTHQLGLEEDGPAGRCARYTATSTRQDSGGWSVVGRRFDPPLDLSAHRGLGFWLKGDGKGGKFKVQLRDQKSAVDYYLENDFTSWRYIQLDRERGMLSGDLDYGKIAYLAFYYNALPAKTSVTCWFDGLKALPALDSGTLTNPILRVGDREVVVPVVLAQGERLIWHPGEAPLVLPAKLGKPRVLPLPADLPLAGKAAVSLTFG
;
A
#
# COMPACT_ATOMS: atom_id res chain seq x y z
N MET A 1 -20.37 -70.67 23.13
CA MET A 1 -19.47 -70.42 24.28
C MET A 1 -18.22 -69.76 23.74
N ALA A 2 -17.84 -68.60 24.31
CA ALA A 2 -16.68 -67.72 24.02
C ALA A 2 -17.09 -66.31 23.52
N LEU A 3 -17.88 -65.61 24.35
CA LEU A 3 -18.00 -64.16 24.40
C LEU A 3 -17.16 -63.71 25.60
N ALA A 4 -15.87 -63.48 25.41
CA ALA A 4 -15.00 -62.82 26.38
C ALA A 4 -13.64 -62.52 25.74
N SER A 5 -13.39 -61.25 25.39
CA SER A 5 -12.08 -60.55 25.44
C SER A 5 -12.02 -59.47 24.36
N LEU A 6 -12.71 -58.35 24.58
CA LEU A 6 -12.31 -57.04 24.04
C LEU A 6 -13.00 -55.92 24.83
N ALA A 7 -12.79 -55.94 26.16
CA ALA A 7 -13.01 -54.76 26.98
C ALA A 7 -11.74 -53.90 26.85
N LEU A 8 -11.72 -53.00 25.85
CA LEU A 8 -10.85 -51.85 25.89
C LEU A 8 -11.14 -51.11 27.20
N LEU A 9 -10.10 -50.76 27.96
CA LEU A 9 -10.22 -49.85 29.10
C LEU A 9 -10.82 -48.52 28.62
N MET A 10 -12.14 -48.37 28.71
CA MET A 10 -12.76 -47.07 28.90
C MET A 10 -12.45 -46.64 30.33
N VAL A 11 -11.31 -45.98 30.51
CA VAL A 11 -11.13 -45.09 31.65
C VAL A 11 -12.27 -44.08 31.56
N ALA A 12 -13.16 -44.07 32.56
CA ALA A 12 -14.22 -43.09 32.64
C ALA A 12 -13.58 -41.70 32.61
N ALA A 13 -13.83 -40.93 31.53
CA ALA A 13 -13.35 -39.56 31.42
C ALA A 13 -13.84 -38.77 32.64
N GLY A 14 -12.91 -38.12 33.35
CA GLY A 14 -13.27 -37.23 34.45
C GLY A 14 -14.16 -36.08 33.96
N PRO A 15 -14.89 -35.39 34.86
CA PRO A 15 -15.66 -34.22 34.47
C PRO A 15 -14.74 -33.18 33.81
N PRO A 16 -15.20 -32.49 32.75
CA PRO A 16 -14.40 -31.48 32.07
C PRO A 16 -14.05 -30.33 33.02
N THR A 17 -12.88 -29.73 32.81
CA THR A 17 -12.50 -28.47 33.46
C THR A 17 -13.39 -27.35 32.91
N GLU A 18 -14.06 -26.61 33.79
CA GLU A 18 -14.96 -25.50 33.40
C GLU A 18 -14.40 -24.15 33.83
N LEU A 19 -14.40 -23.19 32.91
CA LEU A 19 -14.06 -21.79 33.16
C LEU A 19 -15.23 -20.92 32.72
N SER A 20 -15.86 -20.22 33.66
CA SER A 20 -16.99 -19.34 33.39
C SER A 20 -16.64 -17.88 33.68
N TRP A 21 -17.16 -16.98 32.84
CA TRP A 21 -17.01 -15.53 32.96
C TRP A 21 -18.34 -14.80 32.76
N GLY A 22 -19.42 -15.43 33.23
CA GLY A 22 -20.78 -14.90 33.23
C GLY A 22 -21.53 -15.10 31.92
N SER A 23 -21.02 -14.57 30.80
CA SER A 23 -21.70 -14.66 29.50
C SER A 23 -21.40 -15.93 28.71
N ALA A 24 -20.34 -16.65 29.07
CA ALA A 24 -19.98 -17.93 28.49
C ALA A 24 -19.19 -18.80 29.47
N THR A 25 -19.16 -20.09 29.16
CA THR A 25 -18.36 -21.11 29.87
C THR A 25 -17.56 -21.93 28.86
N LEU A 26 -16.23 -21.90 28.98
CA LEU A 26 -15.32 -22.80 28.26
C LEU A 26 -15.16 -24.10 29.05
N ARG A 27 -15.26 -25.23 28.34
CA ARG A 27 -15.08 -26.57 28.86
C ARG A 27 -13.93 -27.25 28.14
N LEU A 28 -12.99 -27.80 28.89
CA LEU A 28 -11.87 -28.59 28.36
C LEU A 28 -11.91 -30.00 28.96
N ASP A 29 -11.70 -31.03 28.15
CA ASP A 29 -11.61 -32.41 28.66
C ASP A 29 -10.32 -32.67 29.44
N ASP A 30 -10.17 -33.88 29.97
CA ASP A 30 -9.00 -34.28 30.76
C ASP A 30 -7.69 -34.30 29.97
N ARG A 31 -7.72 -34.16 28.64
CA ARG A 31 -6.56 -34.02 27.74
C ARG A 31 -6.44 -32.60 27.16
N GLY A 32 -7.20 -31.64 27.67
CA GLY A 32 -7.14 -30.26 27.21
C GLY A 32 -7.69 -30.05 25.79
N ARG A 33 -8.60 -30.91 25.32
CA ARG A 33 -9.37 -30.70 24.09
C ARG A 33 -10.65 -29.93 24.41
N VAL A 34 -11.12 -29.13 23.45
CA VAL A 34 -12.34 -28.33 23.58
C VAL A 34 -13.55 -29.25 23.72
N ALA A 35 -14.17 -29.25 24.90
CA ALA A 35 -15.42 -29.94 25.20
C ALA A 35 -16.64 -29.00 25.10
N GLY A 36 -16.41 -27.68 25.02
CA GLY A 36 -17.45 -26.73 24.65
C GLY A 36 -17.09 -25.27 24.91
N LEU A 37 -17.75 -24.38 24.20
CA LEU A 37 -17.90 -22.96 24.54
C LEU A 37 -19.41 -22.70 24.59
N VAL A 38 -19.96 -22.67 25.80
CA VAL A 38 -21.41 -22.61 26.01
C VAL A 38 -21.80 -21.18 26.37
N ASP A 39 -22.74 -20.59 25.64
CA ASP A 39 -23.25 -19.27 25.98
C ASP A 39 -24.21 -19.30 27.19
N ALA A 40 -24.58 -18.15 27.73
CA ALA A 40 -25.50 -18.05 28.86
C ALA A 40 -26.89 -18.68 28.62
N ALA A 41 -27.28 -18.92 27.36
CA ALA A 41 -28.51 -19.61 26.98
C ALA A 41 -28.33 -21.13 26.83
N GLY A 42 -27.15 -21.67 27.14
CA GLY A 42 -26.84 -23.09 27.06
C GLY A 42 -26.48 -23.58 25.65
N ARG A 43 -26.29 -22.68 24.67
CA ARG A 43 -26.01 -23.07 23.29
C ARG A 43 -24.52 -23.32 23.10
N GLN A 44 -24.18 -24.43 22.43
CA GLN A 44 -22.81 -24.77 22.06
C GLN A 44 -22.33 -23.86 20.92
N ARG A 45 -21.15 -23.26 21.07
CA ARG A 45 -20.54 -22.32 20.10
C ARG A 45 -19.22 -22.78 19.52
N ALA A 46 -18.62 -23.85 20.05
CA ALA A 46 -17.32 -24.34 19.59
C ALA A 46 -17.41 -25.69 18.87
N VAL A 47 -16.48 -25.89 17.94
CA VAL A 47 -16.11 -27.21 17.42
C VAL A 47 -15.45 -28.01 18.54
N LEU A 48 -15.89 -29.26 18.74
CA LEU A 48 -15.46 -30.10 19.85
C LEU A 48 -14.31 -31.02 19.47
N GLY A 49 -13.59 -31.53 20.47
CA GLY A 49 -12.53 -32.53 20.32
C GLY A 49 -11.21 -31.98 19.76
N THR A 50 -11.15 -30.69 19.43
CA THR A 50 -9.91 -30.04 18.99
C THR A 50 -9.01 -29.73 20.20
N PRO A 51 -7.69 -30.03 20.14
CA PRO A 51 -6.76 -29.63 21.19
C PRO A 51 -6.72 -28.10 21.33
N PHE A 52 -6.88 -27.61 22.57
CA PHE A 52 -6.89 -26.18 22.86
C PHE A 52 -5.52 -25.55 22.63
N CYS A 53 -4.44 -26.18 23.10
CA CYS A 53 -3.06 -25.71 22.93
C CYS A 53 -2.14 -26.82 22.39
N ARG A 54 -1.04 -26.45 21.73
CA ARG A 54 -0.06 -27.39 21.13
C ARG A 54 1.34 -26.82 21.03
N LEU A 55 2.36 -27.66 21.22
CA LEU A 55 3.78 -27.28 21.07
C LEU A 55 4.38 -27.91 19.82
N ARG A 56 5.17 -27.15 19.06
CA ARG A 56 6.02 -27.68 18.00
C ARG A 56 7.48 -27.68 18.43
N THR A 57 8.15 -28.79 18.20
CA THR A 57 9.59 -28.95 18.41
C THR A 57 10.23 -29.57 17.16
N ALA A 58 11.56 -29.65 17.12
CA ALA A 58 12.26 -30.37 16.07
C ALA A 58 11.89 -31.87 15.99
N ALA A 59 11.42 -32.44 17.11
CA ALA A 59 10.92 -33.82 17.19
C ALA A 59 9.44 -33.97 16.76
N GLY A 60 8.79 -32.88 16.34
CA GLY A 60 7.41 -32.89 15.86
C GLY A 60 6.43 -32.13 16.75
N LEU A 61 5.15 -32.33 16.45
CA LEU A 61 4.02 -31.67 17.11
C LEU A 61 3.59 -32.46 18.36
N LEU A 62 3.55 -31.78 19.51
CA LEU A 62 3.12 -32.31 20.79
C LEU A 62 1.74 -31.78 21.16
N GLN A 63 0.88 -32.66 21.64
CA GLN A 63 -0.45 -32.35 22.19
C GLN A 63 -0.46 -32.66 23.70
N PRO A 64 -1.32 -32.01 24.50
CA PRO A 64 -1.43 -32.35 25.91
C PRO A 64 -1.95 -33.79 26.10
N GLU A 65 -1.33 -34.51 27.03
CA GLU A 65 -1.75 -35.84 27.50
C GLU A 65 -2.69 -35.74 28.71
N SER A 66 -2.57 -34.66 29.49
CA SER A 66 -3.53 -34.37 30.56
C SER A 66 -3.65 -32.88 30.87
N LEU A 67 -4.80 -32.50 31.45
CA LEU A 67 -5.11 -31.18 31.99
C LEU A 67 -5.50 -31.31 33.47
N ARG A 68 -4.98 -30.43 34.33
CA ARG A 68 -5.39 -30.32 35.74
C ARG A 68 -5.61 -28.87 36.12
N GLN A 69 -6.68 -28.61 36.88
CA GLN A 69 -6.95 -27.31 37.48
C GLN A 69 -6.49 -27.26 38.94
N GLN A 70 -5.82 -26.18 39.32
CA GLN A 70 -5.37 -25.88 40.68
C GLN A 70 -5.70 -24.42 41.00
N GLY A 71 -6.91 -24.18 41.55
CA GLY A 71 -7.40 -22.82 41.77
C GLY A 71 -7.59 -22.07 40.45
N ASP A 72 -6.90 -20.95 40.30
CA ASP A 72 -6.87 -20.12 39.08
C ASP A 72 -5.82 -20.58 38.06
N ARG A 73 -5.11 -21.70 38.33
CA ARG A 73 -4.09 -22.24 37.43
C ARG A 73 -4.55 -23.47 36.68
N LEU A 74 -4.19 -23.53 35.41
CA LEU A 74 -4.38 -24.70 34.54
C LEU A 74 -3.03 -25.25 34.10
N VAL A 75 -2.79 -26.53 34.39
CA VAL A 75 -1.55 -27.24 34.08
C VAL A 75 -1.81 -28.26 32.99
N PHE A 76 -1.24 -28.02 31.81
CA PHE A 76 -1.23 -28.94 30.68
C PHE A 76 0.06 -29.75 30.71
N ALA A 77 -0.04 -31.07 30.82
CA ALA A 77 1.10 -31.98 30.70
C ALA A 77 1.19 -32.50 29.26
N PHE A 78 2.38 -32.44 28.69
CA PHE A 78 2.72 -32.92 27.36
C PHE A 78 3.67 -34.12 27.47
N PRO A 79 3.88 -34.88 26.37
CA PRO A 79 4.89 -35.94 26.34
C PRO A 79 6.28 -35.43 26.76
N ASN A 80 7.17 -36.35 27.16
CA ASN A 80 8.55 -36.06 27.57
C ASN A 80 8.66 -35.18 28.84
N GLN A 81 7.71 -35.32 29.77
CA GLN A 81 7.68 -34.58 31.05
C GLN A 81 7.60 -33.06 30.89
N ILE A 82 7.13 -32.59 29.73
CA ILE A 82 6.90 -31.18 29.48
C ILE A 82 5.60 -30.76 30.17
N SER A 83 5.59 -29.59 30.82
CA SER A 83 4.37 -29.03 31.38
C SER A 83 4.28 -27.52 31.17
N VAL A 84 3.06 -27.05 30.93
CA VAL A 84 2.70 -25.65 30.69
C VAL A 84 1.69 -25.24 31.75
N THR A 85 1.95 -24.14 32.46
CA THR A 85 1.01 -23.59 33.44
C THR A 85 0.51 -22.23 33.00
N TYR A 86 -0.82 -22.12 32.86
CA TYR A 86 -1.51 -20.84 32.69
C TYR A 86 -2.11 -20.38 34.00
N GLN A 87 -1.95 -19.11 34.34
CA GLN A 87 -2.81 -18.43 35.31
C GLN A 87 -3.98 -17.79 34.56
N VAL A 88 -5.21 -18.00 35.05
CA VAL A 88 -6.44 -17.58 34.38
C VAL A 88 -7.22 -16.62 35.26
N THR A 89 -7.47 -15.42 34.74
CA THR A 89 -8.30 -14.40 35.39
C THR A 89 -9.56 -14.17 34.57
N CYS A 90 -10.74 -14.40 35.15
CA CYS A 90 -12.03 -14.14 34.50
C CYS A 90 -12.57 -12.76 34.88
N GLY A 91 -13.05 -12.00 33.88
CA GLY A 91 -13.84 -10.80 34.06
C GLY A 91 -15.28 -11.00 33.59
N GLU A 92 -16.04 -9.93 33.39
CA GLU A 92 -17.39 -10.04 32.82
C GLU A 92 -17.29 -10.08 31.29
N GLY A 93 -17.49 -11.26 30.69
CA GLY A 93 -17.46 -11.42 29.23
C GLY A 93 -16.13 -11.87 28.63
N TYR A 94 -15.08 -12.00 29.46
CA TYR A 94 -13.75 -12.39 29.00
C TYR A 94 -12.96 -13.21 30.04
N SER A 95 -11.90 -13.87 29.58
CA SER A 95 -10.86 -14.46 30.42
C SER A 95 -9.47 -14.11 29.89
N VAL A 96 -8.52 -13.84 30.79
CA VAL A 96 -7.10 -13.55 30.48
C VAL A 96 -6.26 -14.72 30.96
N TRP A 97 -5.33 -15.16 30.12
CA TRP A 97 -4.50 -16.34 30.31
C TRP A 97 -3.03 -15.96 30.21
N GLU A 98 -2.31 -16.08 31.31
CA GLU A 98 -0.89 -15.77 31.39
C GLU A 98 -0.06 -17.04 31.51
N LEU A 99 0.89 -17.24 30.59
CA LEU A 99 1.85 -18.34 30.71
C LEU A 99 2.83 -18.01 31.84
N THR A 100 2.64 -18.68 32.97
CA THR A 100 3.46 -18.46 34.17
C THR A 100 4.62 -19.44 34.27
N ASP A 101 4.53 -20.60 33.60
CA ASP A 101 5.56 -21.63 33.67
C ASP A 101 5.59 -22.52 32.42
N LEU A 102 6.80 -22.85 31.96
CA LEU A 102 7.09 -23.85 30.92
C LEU A 102 8.25 -24.73 31.44
N ARG A 103 7.94 -25.95 31.87
CA ARG A 103 8.91 -26.89 32.45
C ARG A 103 9.18 -28.06 31.53
N GLY A 104 10.36 -28.66 31.69
CA GLY A 104 10.77 -29.86 30.96
C GLY A 104 11.25 -29.59 29.53
N ILE A 105 11.25 -28.33 29.08
CA ILE A 105 11.79 -27.92 27.78
C ILE A 105 12.30 -26.48 27.83
N GLU A 106 13.46 -26.25 27.23
CA GLU A 106 14.00 -24.90 27.03
C GLU A 106 13.19 -24.17 25.94
N PRO A 107 12.84 -22.88 26.12
CA PRO A 107 12.14 -22.10 25.09
C PRO A 107 12.81 -22.14 23.71
N ALA A 108 14.14 -22.20 23.65
CA ALA A 108 14.91 -22.30 22.42
C ALA A 108 14.70 -23.62 21.65
N ALA A 109 14.19 -24.67 22.29
CA ALA A 109 13.86 -25.96 21.66
C ALA A 109 12.43 -25.99 21.08
N VAL A 110 11.57 -25.05 21.47
CA VAL A 110 10.22 -24.89 20.92
C VAL A 110 10.30 -24.07 19.63
N GLU A 111 9.81 -24.61 18.52
CA GLU A 111 9.74 -23.91 17.23
C GLU A 111 8.56 -22.94 17.18
N SER A 112 7.40 -23.39 17.66
CA SER A 112 6.22 -22.57 17.88
C SER A 112 5.35 -23.13 19.00
N PHE A 113 4.61 -22.25 19.66
CA PHE A 113 3.63 -22.62 20.67
C PHE A 113 2.27 -22.02 20.29
N ARG A 114 1.33 -22.88 19.89
CA ARG A 114 -0.08 -22.50 19.79
C ARG A 114 -0.66 -22.45 21.19
N LEU A 115 -0.88 -21.24 21.69
CA LEU A 115 -1.33 -20.99 23.05
C LEU A 115 -2.80 -21.38 23.23
N ALA A 116 -3.63 -21.08 22.23
CA ALA A 116 -5.05 -21.41 22.20
C ALA A 116 -5.57 -21.49 20.76
N GLU A 117 -6.59 -22.31 20.53
CA GLU A 117 -7.39 -22.36 19.30
C GLU A 117 -8.85 -22.70 19.62
N LEU A 118 -9.77 -22.02 18.93
CA LEU A 118 -11.20 -22.24 18.98
C LEU A 118 -11.76 -22.31 17.56
N GLY A 119 -12.49 -23.37 17.24
CA GLY A 119 -13.30 -23.46 16.03
C GLY A 119 -14.74 -23.03 16.31
N LEU A 120 -15.35 -22.25 15.43
CA LEU A 120 -16.65 -21.60 15.62
C LEU A 120 -17.53 -21.85 14.37
N PRO A 121 -18.44 -22.84 14.40
CA PRO A 121 -19.15 -23.30 13.19
C PRO A 121 -20.14 -22.28 12.63
N ASP A 122 -20.82 -21.51 13.50
CA ASP A 122 -21.98 -20.68 13.13
C ASP A 122 -21.70 -19.16 13.21
N MET A 123 -20.49 -18.74 12.80
CA MET A 123 -20.08 -17.33 12.81
C MET A 123 -19.82 -16.80 11.40
N PRO A 124 -20.77 -16.06 10.78
CA PRO A 124 -20.66 -15.63 9.39
C PRO A 124 -19.65 -14.49 9.17
N THR A 125 -19.35 -13.69 10.20
CA THR A 125 -18.37 -12.60 10.09
C THR A 125 -17.04 -13.05 10.69
N HIS A 126 -15.97 -12.94 9.90
CA HIS A 126 -14.59 -13.17 10.34
C HIS A 126 -13.80 -11.86 10.27
N ALA A 127 -13.33 -11.41 11.43
CA ALA A 127 -12.56 -10.19 11.64
C ALA A 127 -11.08 -10.57 11.84
N SER A 128 -10.35 -10.74 10.73
CA SER A 128 -9.03 -11.39 10.75
C SER A 128 -7.98 -10.66 11.62
N PRO A 129 -7.65 -9.36 11.39
CA PRO A 129 -6.76 -8.64 12.30
C PRO A 129 -7.22 -8.61 13.76
N LEU A 130 -8.51 -8.43 14.02
CA LEU A 130 -9.06 -8.47 15.38
C LEU A 130 -8.97 -9.89 16.00
N ASN A 131 -8.77 -10.91 15.16
CA ASN A 131 -8.87 -12.32 15.49
C ASN A 131 -10.18 -12.66 16.21
N ALA A 132 -11.28 -12.25 15.56
CA ALA A 132 -12.63 -12.46 16.08
C ALA A 132 -13.58 -13.04 15.03
N ALA A 133 -14.65 -13.68 15.52
CA ALA A 133 -15.76 -14.15 14.72
C ALA A 133 -17.06 -13.83 15.43
N TYR A 134 -18.07 -13.42 14.67
CA TYR A 134 -19.36 -13.07 15.26
C TYR A 134 -20.53 -13.23 14.30
N GLY A 135 -21.69 -13.50 14.90
CA GLY A 135 -23.00 -13.54 14.28
C GLY A 135 -23.90 -12.42 14.80
N PRO A 136 -25.22 -12.51 14.54
CA PRO A 136 -26.17 -11.49 14.98
C PRO A 136 -26.32 -11.42 16.51
N ASP A 137 -26.18 -12.55 17.23
CA ASP A 137 -26.49 -12.64 18.66
C ASP A 137 -25.26 -12.87 19.56
N PHE A 138 -24.15 -13.37 19.02
CA PHE A 138 -22.97 -13.73 19.82
C PHE A 138 -21.66 -13.39 19.10
N ALA A 139 -20.62 -13.08 19.88
CA ALA A 139 -19.29 -12.75 19.40
C ALA A 139 -18.20 -13.44 20.22
N VAL A 140 -17.14 -13.87 19.53
CA VAL A 140 -15.94 -14.46 20.13
C VAL A 140 -14.70 -13.80 19.56
N ALA A 141 -13.74 -13.44 20.41
CA ALA A 141 -12.41 -13.00 20.00
C ALA A 141 -11.33 -13.76 20.78
N LEU A 142 -10.20 -14.01 20.14
CA LEU A 142 -9.02 -14.61 20.75
C LEU A 142 -7.82 -13.69 20.56
N LEU A 143 -7.43 -12.97 21.62
CA LEU A 143 -6.51 -11.84 21.54
C LEU A 143 -5.12 -12.24 22.06
N GLY A 144 -4.06 -12.01 21.29
CA GLY A 144 -2.69 -12.03 21.76
C GLY A 144 -2.39 -10.75 22.54
N THR A 145 -1.94 -10.88 23.78
CA THR A 145 -1.78 -9.73 24.69
C THR A 145 -0.32 -9.29 24.83
N LYS A 146 0.58 -9.85 24.00
CA LYS A 146 2.00 -9.47 23.88
C LYS A 146 2.39 -9.34 22.41
N VAL A 147 3.37 -8.48 22.11
CA VAL A 147 3.84 -8.21 20.74
C VAL A 147 4.32 -9.47 20.02
N ASN A 148 4.88 -10.45 20.74
CA ASN A 148 5.34 -11.74 20.19
C ASN A 148 4.24 -12.81 20.05
N VAL A 149 2.99 -12.51 20.42
CA VAL A 149 1.84 -13.41 20.28
C VAL A 149 1.05 -13.01 19.05
N ASN A 150 1.10 -13.85 18.02
CA ASN A 150 0.41 -13.64 16.76
C ASN A 150 -1.04 -14.14 16.85
N GLY A 151 -1.99 -13.32 16.43
CA GLY A 151 -3.40 -13.70 16.25
C GLY A 151 -3.65 -14.12 14.81
N LEU A 152 -4.25 -15.29 14.62
CA LEU A 152 -4.45 -15.90 13.30
C LEU A 152 -5.87 -16.45 13.23
N GLY A 153 -6.72 -15.80 12.42
CA GLY A 153 -8.08 -16.24 12.15
C GLY A 153 -8.22 -16.72 10.71
N ASN A 154 -8.91 -17.84 10.49
CA ASN A 154 -9.27 -18.34 9.16
C ASN A 154 -10.76 -18.68 9.10
N SER A 155 -11.43 -18.34 8.00
CA SER A 155 -12.87 -18.59 7.81
C SER A 155 -13.22 -20.06 7.50
N GLN A 156 -12.20 -20.91 7.35
CA GLN A 156 -12.29 -22.37 7.20
C GLN A 156 -11.01 -23.02 7.71
N ARG A 157 -11.10 -24.23 8.29
CA ARG A 157 -9.91 -25.03 8.62
C ARG A 157 -9.60 -25.96 7.45
N GLN A 158 -8.75 -25.50 6.52
CA GLN A 158 -8.27 -26.32 5.41
C GLN A 158 -6.73 -26.44 5.46
N ARG A 159 -6.20 -27.65 5.71
CA ARG A 159 -4.78 -27.98 5.55
C ARG A 159 -4.53 -28.67 4.22
N GLY A 160 -4.79 -27.93 3.15
CA GLY A 160 -4.54 -28.40 1.81
C GLY A 160 -4.40 -27.24 0.84
N SER A 161 -4.04 -27.59 -0.38
CA SER A 161 -3.89 -26.65 -1.49
C SER A 161 -4.36 -27.33 -2.75
N ASN A 162 -4.65 -26.54 -3.76
CA ASN A 162 -5.01 -27.02 -5.09
C ASN A 162 -4.42 -26.08 -6.13
N LEU A 163 -4.29 -26.59 -7.36
CA LEU A 163 -3.94 -25.76 -8.50
C LEU A 163 -5.12 -24.85 -8.89
N ASP A 164 -4.83 -23.70 -9.48
CA ASP A 164 -5.85 -22.84 -10.06
C ASP A 164 -6.72 -23.60 -11.07
N GLY A 165 -8.04 -23.45 -10.93
CA GLY A 165 -9.04 -24.19 -11.69
C GLY A 165 -9.40 -25.56 -11.11
N VAL A 166 -8.80 -25.97 -9.99
CA VAL A 166 -9.17 -27.17 -9.23
C VAL A 166 -9.81 -26.75 -7.90
N THR A 167 -10.77 -27.52 -7.42
CA THR A 167 -11.30 -27.44 -6.04
C THR A 167 -11.44 -28.83 -5.47
N HIS A 168 -11.32 -29.00 -4.16
CA HIS A 168 -11.50 -30.31 -3.52
C HIS A 168 -12.24 -30.23 -2.19
N THR A 169 -12.73 -31.38 -1.74
CA THR A 169 -13.29 -31.62 -0.41
C THR A 169 -12.65 -32.83 0.23
N PHE A 170 -12.55 -32.83 1.55
CA PHE A 170 -12.01 -33.92 2.35
C PHE A 170 -12.85 -34.11 3.61
N GLN A 171 -13.72 -35.11 3.58
CA GLN A 171 -14.79 -35.27 4.56
C GLN A 171 -14.72 -36.65 5.22
N THR A 172 -15.22 -36.73 6.45
CA THR A 172 -15.39 -38.00 7.15
C THR A 172 -16.51 -38.80 6.50
N GLU A 173 -16.24 -40.08 6.23
CA GLU A 173 -17.20 -41.05 5.71
C GLU A 173 -17.49 -42.11 6.79
N THR A 174 -18.77 -42.39 7.05
CA THR A 174 -19.21 -43.33 8.11
C THR A 174 -20.06 -44.49 7.59
N THR A 175 -20.41 -44.47 6.31
CA THR A 175 -21.26 -45.50 5.68
C THR A 175 -20.43 -46.45 4.82
N GLU A 176 -19.56 -45.90 3.98
CA GLU A 176 -18.60 -46.63 3.16
C GLU A 176 -17.25 -46.71 3.91
N VAL A 177 -17.12 -47.68 4.80
CA VAL A 177 -15.93 -47.87 5.66
C VAL A 177 -15.41 -49.30 5.53
N LYS A 178 -14.09 -49.49 5.48
CA LYS A 178 -13.48 -50.83 5.44
C LYS A 178 -12.98 -51.32 6.77
N GLN A 179 -12.37 -50.47 7.57
CA GLN A 179 -11.86 -50.81 8.88
C GLN A 179 -12.19 -49.71 9.88
N GLY A 180 -12.57 -50.11 11.09
CA GLY A 180 -12.99 -49.15 12.12
C GLY A 180 -14.41 -48.62 11.89
N SER A 181 -14.62 -47.35 12.26
CA SER A 181 -15.91 -46.68 12.18
C SER A 181 -15.96 -45.61 11.10
N ARG A 182 -14.80 -45.21 10.55
CA ARG A 182 -14.68 -44.09 9.63
C ARG A 182 -13.62 -44.29 8.56
N ALA A 183 -13.84 -43.62 7.41
CA ALA A 183 -12.88 -43.46 6.34
C ALA A 183 -12.84 -41.99 5.89
N ALA A 184 -11.93 -41.66 4.96
CA ALA A 184 -11.83 -40.33 4.37
C ALA A 184 -12.37 -40.32 2.93
N ARG A 185 -13.42 -39.54 2.68
CA ARG A 185 -13.89 -39.23 1.33
C ARG A 185 -13.14 -38.02 0.79
N PHE A 186 -12.30 -38.24 -0.22
CA PHE A 186 -11.53 -37.21 -0.90
C PHE A 186 -12.09 -37.03 -2.31
N ALA A 187 -12.66 -35.86 -2.61
CA ALA A 187 -13.19 -35.55 -3.93
C ALA A 187 -12.55 -34.29 -4.50
N ALA A 188 -12.35 -34.23 -5.81
CA ALA A 188 -11.82 -33.05 -6.50
C ALA A 188 -12.54 -32.78 -7.82
N VAL A 189 -12.63 -31.51 -8.20
CA VAL A 189 -13.22 -31.03 -9.46
C VAL A 189 -12.18 -30.20 -10.19
N SER A 190 -11.83 -30.59 -11.41
CA SER A 190 -10.96 -29.83 -12.31
C SER A 190 -11.81 -29.15 -13.37
N LYS A 191 -11.72 -27.82 -13.47
CA LYS A 191 -12.28 -26.99 -14.56
C LYS A 191 -11.21 -26.60 -15.59
N ARG A 192 -10.05 -27.25 -15.52
CA ARG A 192 -8.94 -27.00 -16.44
C ARG A 192 -9.15 -27.74 -17.75
N ALA A 193 -8.54 -27.22 -18.81
CA ALA A 193 -8.53 -27.84 -20.14
C ALA A 193 -7.43 -28.90 -20.30
N ASP A 194 -6.52 -29.02 -19.34
CA ASP A 194 -5.42 -30.00 -19.32
C ASP A 194 -5.56 -31.00 -18.16
N ASN A 195 -4.82 -32.10 -18.24
CA ASN A 195 -4.79 -33.13 -17.21
C ASN A 195 -3.75 -32.84 -16.11
N ASN A 196 -3.35 -31.57 -15.92
CA ASN A 196 -2.28 -31.20 -14.98
C ASN A 196 -2.82 -30.71 -13.63
N GLY A 197 -4.12 -30.84 -13.39
CA GLY A 197 -4.73 -30.47 -12.11
C GLY A 197 -4.18 -31.30 -10.95
N TRP A 198 -3.99 -30.65 -9.81
CA TRP A 198 -3.67 -31.34 -8.56
C TRP A 198 -4.39 -30.71 -7.37
N SER A 199 -4.63 -31.52 -6.34
CA SER A 199 -5.08 -31.09 -5.02
C SER A 199 -4.41 -31.93 -3.94
N VAL A 200 -4.23 -31.37 -2.76
CA VAL A 200 -3.59 -32.06 -1.63
C VAL A 200 -4.34 -31.81 -0.33
N ARG A 201 -4.37 -32.83 0.51
CA ARG A 201 -4.67 -32.75 1.93
C ARG A 201 -3.56 -33.39 2.72
N TYR A 202 -3.12 -32.76 3.80
CA TYR A 202 -2.03 -33.29 4.61
C TYR A 202 -2.33 -33.20 6.10
N ARG A 203 -1.85 -34.21 6.83
CA ARG A 203 -1.91 -34.32 8.28
C ARG A 203 -0.49 -34.33 8.84
N GLU A 204 -0.24 -33.45 9.80
CA GLU A 204 0.90 -33.65 10.69
C GLU A 204 0.59 -34.70 11.75
N LEU A 205 1.51 -35.64 11.94
CA LEU A 205 1.38 -36.72 12.90
C LEU A 205 1.63 -36.21 14.33
N PRO A 206 0.95 -36.74 15.36
CA PRO A 206 1.31 -36.49 16.74
C PRO A 206 2.69 -37.11 17.03
N GLY A 207 3.72 -36.27 17.15
CA GLY A 207 5.12 -36.70 17.21
C GLY A 207 5.67 -37.27 15.89
N THR A 208 6.86 -37.87 15.95
CA THR A 208 7.45 -38.61 14.84
C THR A 208 7.17 -40.10 14.95
N LEU A 209 6.86 -40.75 13.83
CA LEU A 209 6.84 -42.20 13.70
C LEU A 209 8.21 -42.72 13.26
N ASP A 210 8.72 -43.71 13.98
CA ASP A 210 9.87 -44.51 13.55
C ASP A 210 9.39 -45.66 12.66
N LEU A 211 9.65 -45.52 11.36
CA LEU A 211 9.37 -46.48 10.31
C LEU A 211 10.68 -47.08 9.76
N THR A 212 11.76 -47.12 10.54
CA THR A 212 13.03 -47.73 10.14
C THR A 212 12.81 -49.15 9.62
N GLY A 213 13.18 -49.39 8.36
CA GLY A 213 12.85 -50.63 7.65
C GLY A 213 11.63 -50.53 6.72
N LEU A 214 11.11 -49.33 6.45
CA LEU A 214 9.98 -49.09 5.54
C LEU A 214 10.18 -49.72 4.15
N THR A 215 9.37 -50.72 3.81
CA THR A 215 9.38 -51.42 2.51
C THR A 215 8.27 -50.96 1.58
N GLY A 216 7.15 -50.45 2.10
CA GLY A 216 6.03 -49.97 1.29
C GLY A 216 4.91 -49.32 2.08
N ILE A 217 3.91 -48.82 1.37
CA ILE A 217 2.66 -48.28 1.93
C ILE A 217 1.50 -49.19 1.52
N ARG A 218 0.62 -49.51 2.47
CA ARG A 218 -0.64 -50.22 2.23
C ARG A 218 -1.81 -49.34 2.64
N ALA A 219 -2.87 -49.32 1.84
CA ALA A 219 -4.10 -48.58 2.16
C ALA A 219 -5.31 -49.29 1.57
N TRP A 220 -6.49 -49.10 2.17
CA TRP A 220 -7.75 -49.39 1.51
C TRP A 220 -8.17 -48.16 0.71
N VAL A 221 -8.50 -48.36 -0.57
CA VAL A 221 -9.00 -47.29 -1.45
C VAL A 221 -10.25 -47.78 -2.17
N HIS A 222 -11.36 -47.06 -2.04
CA HIS A 222 -12.51 -47.16 -2.91
C HIS A 222 -12.30 -46.24 -4.11
N GLY A 223 -12.13 -46.81 -5.30
CA GLY A 223 -11.94 -46.04 -6.53
C GLY A 223 -13.26 -45.73 -7.25
N ASP A 224 -13.26 -44.69 -8.09
CA ASP A 224 -14.34 -44.34 -9.01
C ASP A 224 -14.08 -44.76 -10.47
N GLY A 225 -12.88 -45.28 -10.75
CA GLY A 225 -12.44 -45.76 -12.05
C GLY A 225 -12.10 -44.66 -13.07
N ARG A 226 -11.90 -43.40 -12.66
CA ARG A 226 -11.69 -42.27 -13.57
C ARG A 226 -10.24 -42.02 -13.97
N GLY A 227 -9.31 -42.79 -13.44
CA GLY A 227 -7.93 -42.90 -13.92
C GLY A 227 -6.98 -41.80 -13.42
N GLU A 228 -7.39 -41.02 -12.44
CA GLU A 228 -6.54 -40.06 -11.73
C GLU A 228 -5.44 -40.76 -10.91
N MET A 229 -4.41 -39.99 -10.56
CA MET A 229 -3.31 -40.49 -9.74
C MET A 229 -3.52 -40.06 -8.28
N LEU A 230 -3.86 -41.00 -7.41
CA LEU A 230 -3.83 -40.81 -5.96
C LEU A 230 -2.40 -41.04 -5.46
N LYS A 231 -1.80 -40.05 -4.80
CA LYS A 231 -0.45 -40.15 -4.25
C LYS A 231 -0.45 -40.07 -2.73
N PHE A 232 0.24 -41.02 -2.11
CA PHE A 232 0.56 -41.05 -0.70
C PHE A 232 2.00 -40.54 -0.54
N GLN A 233 2.14 -39.40 0.11
CA GLN A 233 3.44 -38.78 0.33
C GLN A 233 3.76 -38.73 1.82
N LEU A 234 4.91 -39.30 2.20
CA LEU A 234 5.44 -39.21 3.55
C LEU A 234 6.53 -38.15 3.60
N HIS A 235 6.47 -37.31 4.64
CA HIS A 235 7.48 -36.30 4.92
C HIS A 235 8.19 -36.63 6.23
N GLY A 236 9.52 -36.68 6.17
CA GLY A 236 10.38 -36.80 7.33
C GLY A 236 10.75 -35.43 7.90
N VAL A 237 11.60 -35.43 8.92
CA VAL A 237 12.36 -34.22 9.30
C VAL A 237 13.22 -33.76 8.11
N THR A 238 13.81 -34.71 7.39
CA THR A 238 14.50 -34.50 6.11
C THR A 238 13.98 -35.47 5.06
N GLY A 239 13.84 -34.99 3.82
CA GLY A 239 13.46 -35.81 2.68
C GLY A 239 11.98 -36.22 2.65
N VAL A 240 11.61 -36.84 1.54
CA VAL A 240 10.22 -37.22 1.21
C VAL A 240 10.17 -38.58 0.53
N ARG A 241 9.01 -39.24 0.60
CA ARG A 241 8.71 -40.44 -0.17
C ARG A 241 7.37 -40.30 -0.87
N ASP A 242 7.32 -40.59 -2.17
CA ASP A 242 6.12 -40.48 -3.01
C ASP A 242 5.73 -41.86 -3.56
N ASP A 243 4.57 -42.36 -3.15
CA ASP A 243 3.96 -43.58 -3.67
C ASP A 243 2.67 -43.25 -4.43
N TYR A 244 2.58 -43.72 -5.67
CA TYR A 244 1.48 -43.39 -6.59
C TYR A 244 0.58 -44.60 -6.85
N LEU A 245 -0.73 -44.36 -6.84
CA LEU A 245 -1.77 -45.28 -7.24
C LEU A 245 -2.56 -44.66 -8.40
N LYS A 246 -2.66 -45.36 -9.53
CA LYS A 246 -3.63 -45.03 -10.56
C LYS A 246 -5.00 -45.61 -10.17
N VAL A 247 -6.04 -44.78 -10.15
CA VAL A 247 -7.40 -45.18 -9.76
C VAL A 247 -8.21 -45.55 -11.01
N ASP A 248 -7.85 -46.68 -11.63
CA ASP A 248 -8.53 -47.22 -12.82
C ASP A 248 -9.53 -48.34 -12.49
N PHE A 249 -9.92 -48.44 -11.23
CA PHE A 249 -10.83 -49.46 -10.70
C PHE A 249 -11.99 -48.81 -9.93
N THR A 250 -13.12 -49.51 -9.88
CA THR A 250 -14.27 -49.12 -9.07
C THR A 250 -14.40 -50.00 -7.82
N GLY A 251 -14.89 -49.43 -6.73
CA GLY A 251 -15.06 -50.17 -5.48
C GLY A 251 -13.77 -50.27 -4.65
N TRP A 252 -13.88 -50.94 -3.51
CA TRP A 252 -12.78 -51.09 -2.56
C TRP A 252 -11.69 -52.07 -3.01
N ARG A 253 -10.44 -51.64 -2.85
CA ARG A 253 -9.24 -52.43 -3.09
C ARG A 253 -8.21 -52.13 -2.01
N GLU A 254 -7.58 -53.16 -1.46
CA GLU A 254 -6.36 -52.98 -0.67
C GLU A 254 -5.19 -52.83 -1.64
N VAL A 255 -4.55 -51.67 -1.61
CA VAL A 255 -3.43 -51.35 -2.49
C VAL A 255 -2.14 -51.48 -1.70
N THR A 256 -1.10 -52.05 -2.32
CA THR A 256 0.24 -52.17 -1.76
C THR A 256 1.23 -51.52 -2.71
N LEU A 257 1.92 -50.48 -2.23
CA LEU A 257 2.83 -49.63 -3.00
C LEU A 257 4.26 -49.81 -2.47
N THR A 258 5.11 -50.52 -3.24
CA THR A 258 6.48 -50.86 -2.84
C THR A 258 7.56 -50.20 -3.72
N ALA A 259 7.17 -49.61 -4.85
CA ALA A 259 8.05 -48.95 -5.81
C ALA A 259 7.80 -47.43 -5.80
N PRO A 260 8.39 -46.68 -4.85
CA PRO A 260 8.17 -45.24 -4.76
C PRO A 260 8.82 -44.53 -5.96
N ALA A 261 8.14 -43.51 -6.49
CA ALA A 261 8.66 -42.70 -7.59
C ALA A 261 9.80 -41.75 -7.13
N LEU A 262 9.78 -41.39 -5.85
CA LEU A 262 10.82 -40.61 -5.17
C LEU A 262 10.96 -41.15 -3.75
N ASN A 263 12.19 -41.34 -3.27
CA ASN A 263 12.43 -41.74 -1.88
C ASN A 263 13.76 -41.17 -1.37
N SER A 264 13.71 -40.02 -0.71
CA SER A 264 14.80 -39.40 0.04
C SER A 264 14.52 -39.35 1.55
N LEU A 265 13.42 -39.98 1.99
CA LEU A 265 12.89 -39.93 3.34
C LEU A 265 13.88 -40.50 4.38
N ASP A 266 14.06 -39.80 5.51
CA ASP A 266 14.57 -40.39 6.75
C ASP A 266 13.43 -41.15 7.44
N PRO A 267 13.40 -42.51 7.39
CA PRO A 267 12.27 -43.28 7.90
C PRO A 267 12.24 -43.33 9.43
N SER A 268 13.31 -42.94 10.13
CA SER A 268 13.36 -42.96 11.60
C SER A 268 12.51 -41.85 12.23
N ARG A 269 12.17 -40.81 11.46
CA ARG A 269 11.49 -39.60 11.94
C ARG A 269 10.48 -39.08 10.93
N VAL A 270 9.45 -39.87 10.65
CA VAL A 270 8.34 -39.48 9.77
C VAL A 270 7.35 -38.62 10.54
N ARG A 271 7.01 -37.43 10.02
CA ARG A 271 6.23 -36.41 10.74
C ARG A 271 4.91 -36.02 10.07
N GLN A 272 4.70 -36.40 8.81
CA GLN A 272 3.51 -36.00 8.08
C GLN A 272 3.15 -37.02 6.99
N LEU A 273 1.84 -37.18 6.80
CA LEU A 273 1.23 -37.85 5.65
C LEU A 273 0.50 -36.81 4.80
N ALA A 274 0.69 -36.85 3.50
CA ALA A 274 -0.03 -36.06 2.53
C ALA A 274 -0.67 -36.95 1.46
N LEU A 275 -1.93 -36.67 1.15
CA LEU A 275 -2.77 -37.34 0.17
C LEU A 275 -3.02 -36.37 -0.97
N TYR A 276 -2.63 -36.76 -2.18
CA TYR A 276 -2.74 -35.92 -3.37
C TYR A 276 -3.61 -36.57 -4.41
N TYR A 277 -4.42 -35.75 -5.08
CA TYR A 277 -4.72 -36.00 -6.47
C TYR A 277 -3.67 -35.30 -7.33
N ASN A 278 -3.02 -36.07 -8.20
CA ASN A 278 -2.18 -35.59 -9.29
C ASN A 278 -2.78 -36.04 -10.62
N ALA A 279 -2.41 -35.33 -11.68
CA ALA A 279 -2.85 -35.62 -13.04
C ALA A 279 -4.38 -35.71 -13.17
N LEU A 280 -5.12 -34.80 -12.50
CA LEU A 280 -6.58 -34.78 -12.54
C LEU A 280 -7.07 -34.62 -13.99
N PRO A 281 -7.98 -35.47 -14.47
CA PRO A 281 -8.54 -35.33 -15.81
C PRO A 281 -9.20 -33.96 -16.03
N ALA A 282 -9.04 -33.40 -17.24
CA ALA A 282 -9.63 -32.13 -17.63
C ALA A 282 -11.17 -32.13 -17.51
N ASN A 283 -11.74 -31.01 -17.07
CA ASN A 283 -13.19 -30.77 -16.99
C ASN A 283 -13.98 -31.93 -16.32
N THR A 284 -13.41 -32.53 -15.28
CA THR A 284 -13.93 -33.75 -14.65
C THR A 284 -13.88 -33.64 -13.13
N SER A 285 -14.79 -34.36 -12.48
CA SER A 285 -14.74 -34.63 -11.04
C SER A 285 -14.25 -36.04 -10.77
N VAL A 286 -13.47 -36.25 -9.72
CA VAL A 286 -13.01 -37.56 -9.25
C VAL A 286 -13.27 -37.71 -7.76
N GLU A 287 -13.38 -38.95 -7.30
CA GLU A 287 -13.63 -39.28 -5.90
C GLU A 287 -12.97 -40.61 -5.49
N THR A 288 -12.36 -40.61 -4.31
CA THR A 288 -11.88 -41.81 -3.65
C THR A 288 -12.32 -41.81 -2.18
N ILE A 289 -12.49 -43.00 -1.63
CA ILE A 289 -12.61 -43.19 -0.19
C ILE A 289 -11.37 -43.93 0.29
N ILE A 290 -10.65 -43.36 1.24
CA ILE A 290 -9.34 -43.84 1.70
C ILE A 290 -9.50 -44.29 3.16
N ASP A 291 -8.98 -45.47 3.48
CA ASP A 291 -9.11 -46.05 4.81
C ASP A 291 -7.82 -46.80 5.22
N HIS A 292 -7.48 -46.74 6.50
CA HIS A 292 -6.35 -47.41 7.16
C HIS A 292 -5.04 -47.39 6.34
N VAL A 293 -4.41 -46.21 6.25
CA VAL A 293 -3.09 -46.03 5.63
C VAL A 293 -2.01 -46.55 6.58
N ARG A 294 -1.21 -47.51 6.11
CA ARG A 294 -0.25 -48.29 6.89
C ARG A 294 1.11 -48.32 6.20
N ALA A 295 2.17 -48.21 6.98
CA ALA A 295 3.53 -48.49 6.56
C ALA A 295 3.84 -49.98 6.75
N MET A 296 4.42 -50.61 5.73
CA MET A 296 5.04 -51.93 5.85
C MET A 296 6.48 -51.74 6.28
N VAL A 297 6.85 -52.28 7.44
CA VAL A 297 8.17 -52.10 8.05
C VAL A 297 8.81 -53.46 8.28
N LYS A 298 9.98 -53.69 7.69
CA LYS A 298 10.76 -54.90 7.87
C LYS A 298 11.68 -54.77 9.09
N GLY A 299 11.33 -55.48 10.16
CA GLY A 299 12.13 -55.57 11.38
C GLY A 299 12.93 -56.88 11.49
N PRO A 300 13.61 -57.10 12.64
CA PRO A 300 14.38 -58.32 12.91
C PRO A 300 13.51 -59.60 12.89
N ASP A 301 12.27 -59.50 13.34
CA ASP A 301 11.33 -60.63 13.48
C ASP A 301 10.41 -60.82 12.26
N GLY A 302 10.63 -60.07 11.17
CA GLY A 302 9.81 -60.11 9.96
C GLY A 302 9.17 -58.77 9.59
N GLU A 303 8.23 -58.81 8.65
CA GLU A 303 7.48 -57.63 8.22
C GLU A 303 6.28 -57.37 9.15
N ARG A 304 6.10 -56.12 9.57
CA ARG A 304 4.96 -55.67 10.38
C ARG A 304 4.31 -54.44 9.75
N GLU A 305 3.04 -54.22 10.06
CA GLU A 305 2.30 -53.02 9.63
C GLU A 305 2.24 -51.99 10.76
N VAL A 306 2.50 -50.72 10.43
CA VAL A 306 2.35 -49.57 11.34
C VAL A 306 1.28 -48.67 10.77
N VAL A 307 0.18 -48.46 11.52
CA VAL A 307 -0.88 -47.53 11.10
C VAL A 307 -0.32 -46.10 11.13
N ILE A 308 -0.32 -45.44 9.99
CA ILE A 308 0.04 -44.03 9.84
C ILE A 308 -1.19 -43.16 10.07
N GLU A 309 -2.32 -43.57 9.49
CA GLU A 309 -3.60 -42.86 9.56
C GLU A 309 -4.76 -43.86 9.55
N SER A 310 -5.61 -43.81 10.57
CA SER A 310 -6.82 -44.63 10.68
C SER A 310 -8.10 -43.85 10.41
N PHE A 311 -8.05 -42.52 10.32
CA PHE A 311 -9.19 -41.61 10.14
C PHE A 311 -10.21 -41.58 11.29
N GLU A 312 -9.82 -42.07 12.47
CA GLU A 312 -10.72 -42.13 13.64
C GLU A 312 -10.66 -40.86 14.53
N ASP A 313 -9.65 -40.00 14.38
CA ASP A 313 -9.47 -38.81 15.22
C ASP A 313 -10.27 -37.61 14.69
N ASP A 314 -11.43 -37.33 15.31
CA ASP A 314 -12.27 -36.15 15.02
C ASP A 314 -11.51 -34.82 15.16
N GLY A 315 -10.51 -34.77 16.05
CA GLY A 315 -9.74 -33.56 16.31
C GLY A 315 -8.62 -33.30 15.29
N ALA A 316 -8.40 -34.22 14.35
CA ALA A 316 -7.30 -34.15 13.42
C ALA A 316 -7.46 -33.00 12.41
N GLU A 317 -6.36 -32.31 12.11
CA GLU A 317 -6.34 -31.16 11.17
C GLU A 317 -6.34 -31.61 9.71
N LEU A 318 -7.11 -32.65 9.38
CA LEU A 318 -7.24 -33.21 8.05
C LEU A 318 -8.67 -33.04 7.50
N TRP A 319 -9.65 -32.88 8.39
CA TRP A 319 -11.06 -32.75 8.05
C TRP A 319 -11.44 -31.34 7.62
N ASP A 320 -12.21 -31.24 6.53
CA ASP A 320 -12.91 -30.02 6.19
C ASP A 320 -13.93 -29.73 7.28
N THR A 321 -13.61 -28.76 8.13
CA THR A 321 -14.52 -28.31 9.18
C THR A 321 -15.03 -26.93 8.82
N PRO A 322 -16.33 -26.79 8.48
CA PRO A 322 -16.95 -25.48 8.29
C PRO A 322 -16.86 -24.65 9.57
N GLY A 323 -16.68 -23.34 9.41
CA GLY A 323 -16.62 -22.40 10.53
C GLY A 323 -15.34 -21.59 10.58
N THR A 324 -15.34 -20.58 11.44
CA THR A 324 -14.19 -19.72 11.68
C THR A 324 -13.29 -20.31 12.77
N PHE A 325 -11.99 -20.37 12.52
CA PHE A 325 -11.00 -20.86 13.47
C PHE A 325 -10.11 -19.70 13.91
N LEU A 326 -10.14 -19.40 15.19
CA LEU A 326 -9.32 -18.37 15.82
C LEU A 326 -8.19 -19.06 16.59
N ARG A 327 -6.94 -18.68 16.36
CA ARG A 327 -5.79 -19.17 17.12
C ARG A 327 -4.87 -18.03 17.53
N VAL A 328 -4.13 -18.24 18.61
CA VAL A 328 -2.99 -17.39 19.00
C VAL A 328 -1.74 -18.25 19.18
N GLU A 329 -0.60 -17.76 18.72
CA GLU A 329 0.66 -18.51 18.78
C GLU A 329 1.89 -17.62 19.00
N THR A 330 2.93 -18.19 19.58
CA THR A 330 4.29 -17.63 19.55
C THR A 330 5.19 -18.48 18.66
N VAL A 331 6.22 -17.86 18.09
CA VAL A 331 7.22 -18.54 17.26
C VAL A 331 8.62 -18.22 17.77
N ARG A 332 9.54 -19.19 17.68
CA ARG A 332 10.90 -19.07 18.24
C ARG A 332 11.61 -17.80 17.80
N LYS A 333 11.44 -17.43 16.52
CA LYS A 333 12.04 -16.24 15.90
C LYS A 333 11.79 -14.95 16.68
N TYR A 334 10.65 -14.84 17.37
CA TYR A 334 10.24 -13.63 18.11
C TYR A 334 10.09 -13.88 19.62
N GLY A 335 10.55 -15.03 20.11
CA GLY A 335 10.46 -15.42 21.52
C GLY A 335 9.19 -16.22 21.83
N ILE A 336 9.36 -17.33 22.53
CA ILE A 336 8.26 -18.20 22.99
C ILE A 336 7.61 -17.65 24.26
N THR A 337 8.39 -17.01 25.13
CA THR A 337 7.97 -16.34 26.36
C THR A 337 8.53 -14.90 26.42
N PRO A 338 7.90 -13.99 27.18
CA PRO A 338 6.60 -14.13 27.85
C PRO A 338 5.47 -14.33 26.85
N ALA A 339 4.38 -14.97 27.28
CA ALA A 339 3.21 -15.20 26.44
C ALA A 339 1.93 -15.08 27.27
N SER A 340 0.94 -14.38 26.73
CA SER A 340 -0.39 -14.32 27.31
C SER A 340 -1.42 -14.01 26.23
N PHE A 341 -2.66 -14.42 26.47
CA PHE A 341 -3.77 -14.18 25.56
C PHE A 341 -5.08 -13.95 26.33
N ALA A 342 -6.11 -13.46 25.64
CA ALA A 342 -7.44 -13.32 26.21
C ALA A 342 -8.50 -13.92 25.30
N ILE A 343 -9.54 -14.49 25.90
CA ILE A 343 -10.75 -14.94 25.21
C ILE A 343 -11.87 -13.98 25.57
N VAL A 344 -12.47 -13.34 24.58
CA VAL A 344 -13.73 -12.60 24.73
C VAL A 344 -14.84 -13.47 24.16
N ALA A 345 -15.90 -13.72 24.92
CA ALA A 345 -17.07 -14.45 24.42
C ALA A 345 -18.34 -13.93 25.10
N CYS A 346 -19.18 -13.20 24.37
CA CYS A 346 -20.33 -12.49 24.92
C CYS A 346 -21.44 -12.23 23.88
N PRO A 347 -22.65 -11.81 24.31
CA PRO A 347 -23.68 -11.33 23.40
C PRO A 347 -23.15 -10.22 22.47
N ARG A 348 -23.55 -10.26 21.19
CA ARG A 348 -23.02 -9.38 20.15
C ARG A 348 -23.16 -7.89 20.48
N GLU A 349 -24.23 -7.50 21.15
CA GLU A 349 -24.51 -6.11 21.57
C GLU A 349 -23.53 -5.59 22.64
N ARG A 350 -22.93 -6.48 23.44
CA ARG A 350 -21.97 -6.13 24.49
C ARG A 350 -20.52 -6.15 24.03
N PHE A 351 -20.26 -6.66 22.81
CA PHE A 351 -18.92 -7.00 22.36
C PHE A 351 -17.92 -5.84 22.45
N THR A 352 -18.29 -4.63 22.04
CA THR A 352 -17.40 -3.46 22.12
C THR A 352 -17.07 -3.05 23.56
N ALA A 353 -18.06 -3.08 24.47
CA ALA A 353 -17.84 -2.74 25.88
C ALA A 353 -16.98 -3.80 26.59
N VAL A 354 -17.16 -5.08 26.25
CA VAL A 354 -16.35 -6.18 26.79
C VAL A 354 -14.92 -6.14 26.23
N MET A 355 -14.74 -5.78 24.95
CA MET A 355 -13.41 -5.57 24.36
C MET A 355 -12.64 -4.47 25.09
N ASP A 356 -13.27 -3.32 25.36
CA ASP A 356 -12.65 -2.22 26.13
C ASP A 356 -12.21 -2.68 27.53
N ALA A 357 -13.10 -3.36 28.27
CA ALA A 357 -12.79 -3.89 29.59
C ALA A 357 -11.69 -4.97 29.57
N CYS A 358 -11.68 -5.83 28.55
CA CYS A 358 -10.69 -6.88 28.38
C CYS A 358 -9.29 -6.32 28.06
N GLU A 359 -9.21 -5.30 27.20
CA GLU A 359 -7.94 -4.62 26.90
C GLU A 359 -7.32 -4.05 28.17
N ALA A 360 -8.11 -3.30 28.96
CA ALA A 360 -7.66 -2.75 30.23
C ALA A 360 -7.19 -3.83 31.22
N ALA A 361 -7.95 -4.91 31.36
CA ALA A 361 -7.64 -5.99 32.31
C ALA A 361 -6.45 -6.86 31.91
N SER A 362 -6.16 -6.97 30.61
CA SER A 362 -5.05 -7.76 30.07
C SER A 362 -3.75 -6.98 29.89
N GLY A 363 -3.75 -5.68 30.21
CA GLY A 363 -2.60 -4.79 30.00
C GLY A 363 -2.29 -4.54 28.52
N LEU A 364 -3.27 -4.75 27.63
CA LEU A 364 -3.17 -4.34 26.24
C LEU A 364 -3.21 -2.79 26.15
N PRO A 365 -2.63 -2.21 25.09
CA PRO A 365 -2.87 -0.80 24.80
C PRO A 365 -4.36 -0.52 24.66
N ASN A 366 -4.82 0.52 25.36
CA ASN A 366 -6.25 0.80 25.49
C ASN A 366 -6.45 2.34 25.46
N PRO A 367 -6.25 2.99 24.29
CA PRO A 367 -6.35 4.44 24.17
C PRO A 367 -7.81 4.93 24.16
N HIS A 368 -8.09 6.01 24.91
CA HIS A 368 -9.43 6.63 25.02
C HIS A 368 -9.48 8.10 24.54
N PRO A 369 -9.15 8.41 23.27
CA PRO A 369 -9.30 9.77 22.72
C PRO A 369 -10.78 10.21 22.75
N GLY A 370 -11.25 10.82 23.84
CA GLY A 370 -12.67 11.15 24.02
C GLY A 370 -13.61 9.95 24.22
N GLY A 371 -13.07 8.81 24.69
CA GLY A 371 -13.74 7.51 24.80
C GLY A 371 -12.95 6.41 24.08
N TRP A 372 -13.32 5.13 24.28
CA TRP A 372 -12.58 3.99 23.71
C TRP A 372 -12.36 4.16 22.21
N SER A 373 -11.10 4.04 21.78
CA SER A 373 -10.65 4.46 20.44
C SER A 373 -11.52 3.98 19.28
N LYS A 374 -11.97 2.72 19.30
CA LYS A 374 -12.75 2.10 18.21
C LYS A 374 -14.18 2.64 18.09
N THR A 375 -14.69 3.27 19.15
CA THR A 375 -16.02 3.91 19.18
C THR A 375 -15.95 5.41 19.47
N SER A 376 -14.74 5.97 19.52
CA SER A 376 -14.50 7.36 19.88
C SER A 376 -15.18 8.32 18.89
N PRO A 377 -15.83 9.40 19.36
CA PRO A 377 -16.30 10.46 18.48
C PRO A 377 -15.18 11.17 17.71
N TRP A 378 -13.92 11.12 18.19
CA TRP A 378 -12.80 11.78 17.51
C TRP A 378 -12.40 11.07 16.22
N THR A 379 -12.48 9.74 16.19
CA THR A 379 -12.19 8.96 14.97
C THR A 379 -13.24 9.20 13.88
N LYS A 380 -14.42 9.70 14.28
CA LYS A 380 -15.47 10.15 13.38
C LYS A 380 -15.29 11.59 12.90
N ARG A 381 -14.24 12.33 13.25
CA ARG A 381 -14.05 13.72 12.79
C ARG A 381 -13.13 13.78 11.58
N SER A 382 -13.57 14.49 10.56
CA SER A 382 -12.71 14.89 9.43
C SER A 382 -11.70 15.95 9.88
N TYR A 383 -10.55 16.01 9.19
CA TYR A 383 -9.44 16.89 9.58
C TYR A 383 -8.75 17.56 8.40
N LEU A 384 -8.12 18.71 8.69
CA LEU A 384 -7.31 19.44 7.73
C LEU A 384 -5.87 18.93 7.83
N PHE A 385 -5.35 18.35 6.74
CA PHE A 385 -3.94 17.98 6.64
C PHE A 385 -3.20 19.16 5.98
N ILE A 386 -2.31 19.83 6.72
CA ILE A 386 -1.60 21.01 6.23
C ILE A 386 -0.10 20.72 6.02
N THR A 387 0.40 20.97 4.82
CA THR A 387 1.83 20.95 4.46
C THR A 387 2.35 22.36 4.24
N SER A 388 3.67 22.55 4.26
CA SER A 388 4.31 23.89 4.16
C SER A 388 3.70 24.91 5.12
N PHE A 389 3.39 24.45 6.35
CA PHE A 389 2.77 25.24 7.40
C PHE A 389 3.80 25.79 8.39
N GLY A 390 3.75 27.08 8.71
CA GLY A 390 4.59 27.71 9.73
C GLY A 390 3.81 28.59 10.70
N GLU A 391 4.50 29.14 11.70
CA GLU A 391 3.88 29.96 12.76
C GLU A 391 3.08 31.16 12.20
N LYS A 392 3.54 31.75 11.10
CA LYS A 392 2.89 32.89 10.43
C LYS A 392 1.52 32.55 9.83
N ASP A 393 1.26 31.27 9.54
CA ASP A 393 0.08 30.83 8.79
C ASP A 393 -1.07 30.37 9.71
N VAL A 394 -0.85 30.35 11.04
CA VAL A 394 -1.79 29.81 12.05
C VAL A 394 -3.21 30.35 11.91
N GLU A 395 -3.38 31.67 11.74
CA GLU A 395 -4.72 32.27 11.64
C GLU A 395 -5.46 31.84 10.38
N GLN A 396 -4.76 31.77 9.24
CA GLN A 396 -5.33 31.28 7.99
C GLN A 396 -5.76 29.82 8.14
N VAL A 397 -4.93 28.98 8.75
CA VAL A 397 -5.26 27.56 8.99
C VAL A 397 -6.47 27.41 9.92
N ILE A 398 -6.58 28.22 10.98
CA ILE A 398 -7.76 28.23 11.87
C ILE A 398 -9.04 28.59 11.09
N GLU A 399 -8.98 29.62 10.26
CA GLU A 399 -10.12 30.06 9.44
C GLU A 399 -10.61 28.92 8.54
N TRP A 400 -9.71 28.31 7.79
CA TRP A 400 -10.05 27.25 6.85
C TRP A 400 -10.47 25.95 7.54
N ALA A 401 -9.85 25.59 8.67
CA ALA A 401 -10.28 24.46 9.48
C ALA A 401 -11.74 24.62 9.94
N LYS A 402 -12.09 25.82 10.45
CA LYS A 402 -13.46 26.15 10.86
C LYS A 402 -14.43 26.15 9.69
N ARG A 403 -14.03 26.72 8.54
CA ARG A 403 -14.85 26.71 7.31
C ARG A 403 -15.20 25.30 6.86
N GLY A 404 -14.19 24.42 6.83
CA GLY A 404 -14.35 23.00 6.48
C GLY A 404 -15.12 22.17 7.49
N GLY A 405 -15.38 22.70 8.69
CA GLY A 405 -16.00 21.97 9.79
C GLY A 405 -15.08 20.93 10.44
N PHE A 406 -13.75 21.06 10.25
CA PHE A 406 -12.76 20.13 10.74
C PHE A 406 -12.55 20.28 12.25
N GLY A 407 -12.42 19.14 12.95
CA GLY A 407 -12.15 19.13 14.40
C GLY A 407 -10.67 19.11 14.77
N MET A 408 -9.80 18.98 13.77
CA MET A 408 -8.38 18.70 13.95
C MET A 408 -7.56 19.20 12.77
N VAL A 409 -6.31 19.56 13.05
CA VAL A 409 -5.26 19.87 12.07
C VAL A 409 -4.13 18.85 12.22
N LEU A 410 -3.77 18.18 11.14
CA LEU A 410 -2.61 17.31 11.06
C LEU A 410 -1.48 18.06 10.33
N ILE A 411 -0.37 18.30 11.03
CA ILE A 411 0.78 18.99 10.45
C ILE A 411 1.65 17.97 9.70
N GLY A 412 1.85 18.21 8.41
CA GLY A 412 2.63 17.36 7.53
C GLY A 412 4.11 17.29 7.87
N SER A 413 4.72 16.13 7.63
CA SER A 413 6.18 16.02 7.62
C SER A 413 6.80 17.04 6.66
N HIS A 414 8.04 17.45 6.92
CA HIS A 414 8.73 18.58 6.26
C HIS A 414 8.16 19.97 6.60
N SER A 415 7.01 20.07 7.27
CA SER A 415 6.54 21.35 7.85
C SER A 415 7.06 21.51 9.26
N TRP A 416 6.87 20.49 10.10
CA TRP A 416 7.30 20.53 11.51
C TRP A 416 8.74 20.04 11.71
N ASN A 417 9.25 19.14 10.86
CA ASN A 417 10.58 18.55 10.95
C ASN A 417 11.44 18.83 9.70
N LEU A 418 12.74 18.98 9.90
CA LEU A 418 13.77 19.16 8.86
C LEU A 418 14.27 17.82 8.29
N ASN A 419 14.46 16.82 9.15
CA ASN A 419 15.00 15.50 8.82
C ASN A 419 14.13 14.37 9.43
N HIS A 420 14.38 13.13 9.01
CA HIS A 420 13.62 11.94 9.43
C HIS A 420 14.61 10.96 10.05
N GLY A 421 14.43 10.67 11.34
CA GLY A 421 15.42 9.99 12.19
C GLY A 421 15.68 10.83 13.44
N HIS A 422 16.35 11.97 13.27
CA HIS A 422 16.56 12.96 14.36
C HIS A 422 15.30 13.79 14.64
N TYR A 423 14.48 14.05 13.61
CA TYR A 423 13.27 14.87 13.70
C TYR A 423 13.52 16.27 14.27
N ASP A 424 14.63 16.90 13.87
CA ASP A 424 14.92 18.29 14.20
C ASP A 424 13.81 19.20 13.68
N ILE A 425 13.47 20.26 14.41
CA ILE A 425 12.39 21.17 14.01
C ILE A 425 12.81 21.99 12.78
N GLU A 426 11.90 22.14 11.82
CA GLU A 426 12.13 22.99 10.65
C GLU A 426 12.04 24.48 11.04
N GLU A 427 13.19 25.07 11.37
CA GLU A 427 13.26 26.45 11.87
C GLU A 427 12.88 27.51 10.82
N ARG A 428 12.89 27.19 9.52
CA ARG A 428 12.37 28.11 8.50
C ARG A 428 10.86 28.30 8.63
N MET A 429 10.13 27.27 9.08
CA MET A 429 8.69 27.31 9.32
C MET A 429 8.36 27.73 10.75
N PHE A 430 9.21 27.37 11.72
CA PHE A 430 9.06 27.69 13.14
C PHE A 430 10.34 28.36 13.69
N PRO A 431 10.55 29.67 13.45
CA PRO A 431 11.74 30.37 13.92
C PRO A 431 11.86 30.32 15.44
N GLY A 432 12.91 29.68 15.98
CA GLY A 432 13.02 29.36 17.41
C GLY A 432 12.66 27.91 17.77
N GLY A 433 12.53 27.04 16.77
CA GLY A 433 12.42 25.60 16.92
C GLY A 433 11.18 25.15 17.68
N LEU A 434 11.36 24.19 18.60
CA LEU A 434 10.27 23.52 19.31
C LEU A 434 9.37 24.49 20.11
N ALA A 435 9.94 25.55 20.69
CA ALA A 435 9.17 26.55 21.44
C ALA A 435 8.15 27.26 20.54
N THR A 436 8.52 27.52 19.29
CA THR A 436 7.68 28.20 18.31
C THR A 436 6.63 27.27 17.73
N LEU A 437 6.98 26.01 17.44
CA LEU A 437 6.01 24.98 17.11
C LEU A 437 4.96 24.82 18.22
N LYS A 438 5.39 24.78 19.49
CA LYS A 438 4.47 24.72 20.63
C LYS A 438 3.52 25.91 20.67
N ARG A 439 4.00 27.14 20.49
CA ARG A 439 3.12 28.34 20.46
C ARG A 439 2.08 28.26 19.33
N ALA A 440 2.47 27.77 18.15
CA ALA A 440 1.53 27.57 17.05
C ALA A 440 0.44 26.54 17.41
N THR A 441 0.84 25.42 18.02
CA THR A 441 -0.09 24.39 18.52
C THR A 441 -1.01 24.91 19.61
N ASP A 442 -0.49 25.64 20.60
CA ASP A 442 -1.28 26.24 21.69
C ASP A 442 -2.38 27.17 21.14
N ARG A 443 -2.10 27.92 20.06
CA ARG A 443 -3.08 28.78 19.38
C ARG A 443 -4.15 27.98 18.64
N LEU A 444 -3.78 26.87 18.00
CA LEU A 444 -4.76 25.94 17.39
C LEU A 444 -5.67 25.31 18.46
N HIS A 445 -5.11 24.89 19.59
CA HIS A 445 -5.88 24.39 20.73
C HIS A 445 -6.81 25.45 21.31
N ALA A 446 -6.34 26.69 21.48
CA ALA A 446 -7.17 27.82 21.92
C ALA A 446 -8.33 28.13 20.97
N ALA A 447 -8.18 27.81 19.67
CA ALA A 447 -9.24 27.91 18.68
C ALA A 447 -10.22 26.72 18.67
N GLY A 448 -10.03 25.73 19.57
CA GLY A 448 -10.86 24.54 19.70
C GLY A 448 -10.49 23.39 18.75
N LEU A 449 -9.32 23.46 18.10
CA LEU A 449 -8.83 22.43 17.18
C LEU A 449 -7.87 21.50 17.90
N ARG A 450 -7.98 20.20 17.62
CA ARG A 450 -6.94 19.22 17.98
C ARG A 450 -5.76 19.32 17.02
N VAL A 451 -4.58 18.94 17.49
CA VAL A 451 -3.36 18.99 16.67
C VAL A 451 -2.68 17.64 16.61
N GLY A 452 -2.29 17.21 15.42
CA GLY A 452 -1.50 16.00 15.22
C GLY A 452 -0.26 16.22 14.38
N LEU A 453 0.61 15.21 14.37
CA LEU A 453 1.80 15.14 13.53
C LEU A 453 1.73 13.96 12.55
N HIS A 454 2.01 14.24 11.29
CA HIS A 454 2.25 13.22 10.26
C HIS A 454 3.75 13.03 10.05
N PHE A 455 4.16 11.77 9.90
CA PHE A 455 5.53 11.38 9.55
C PHE A 455 5.57 9.92 9.07
N LEU A 456 6.61 9.59 8.30
CA LEU A 456 6.91 8.21 7.94
C LEU A 456 7.64 7.53 9.11
N ALA A 457 6.92 6.66 9.81
CA ALA A 457 7.31 6.11 11.10
C ALA A 457 8.63 5.32 11.13
N PRO A 458 8.98 4.51 10.11
CA PRO A 458 10.25 3.78 10.11
C PRO A 458 11.39 4.53 9.40
N SER A 459 11.15 5.77 8.93
CA SER A 459 12.01 6.39 7.92
C SER A 459 13.26 7.08 8.47
N VAL A 460 14.34 6.94 7.71
CA VAL A 460 15.58 7.71 7.79
C VAL A 460 15.86 8.29 6.40
N TYR A 461 15.83 9.61 6.27
CA TYR A 461 15.95 10.29 4.97
C TYR A 461 17.42 10.60 4.63
N PRO A 462 17.75 10.84 3.34
CA PRO A 462 19.11 11.11 2.91
C PRO A 462 19.82 12.31 3.56
N ASN A 463 19.06 13.27 4.09
CA ASN A 463 19.59 14.43 4.79
C ASN A 463 19.74 14.23 6.31
N ASP A 464 19.41 13.04 6.84
CA ASP A 464 19.47 12.77 8.28
C ASP A 464 20.90 12.38 8.71
N PRO A 465 21.38 12.87 9.87
CA PRO A 465 22.71 12.51 10.39
C PRO A 465 22.92 11.01 10.66
N TYR A 466 21.86 10.19 10.78
CA TYR A 466 22.02 8.73 10.85
C TYR A 466 22.46 8.10 9.51
N LEU A 467 22.39 8.83 8.40
CA LEU A 467 22.83 8.33 7.10
C LEU A 467 24.11 9.01 6.60
N THR A 468 24.26 10.32 6.82
CA THR A 468 25.32 11.13 6.20
C THR A 468 25.98 12.09 7.21
N PRO A 469 27.31 12.32 7.12
CA PRO A 469 28.27 11.77 6.16
C PRO A 469 28.70 10.33 6.47
N LYS A 470 28.30 9.78 7.63
CA LYS A 470 28.63 8.42 8.07
C LYS A 470 27.33 7.64 8.36
N PRO A 471 27.07 6.54 7.65
CA PRO A 471 25.85 5.75 7.84
C PRO A 471 25.90 4.94 9.13
N ASP A 472 24.85 5.03 9.94
CA ASP A 472 24.75 4.29 11.19
C ASP A 472 24.72 2.77 10.90
N PRO A 473 25.55 1.95 11.58
CA PRO A 473 25.58 0.51 11.37
C PRO A 473 24.25 -0.18 11.72
N ARG A 474 23.38 0.47 12.50
CA ARG A 474 22.09 -0.03 12.99
C ARG A 474 20.91 0.26 12.05
N LEU A 475 21.16 0.74 10.83
CA LEU A 475 20.15 0.77 9.77
C LEU A 475 19.85 -0.64 9.23
N VAL A 476 18.64 -0.89 8.74
CA VAL A 476 18.20 -2.21 8.25
C VAL A 476 19.08 -2.70 7.11
N LYS A 477 19.66 -3.90 7.28
CA LYS A 477 20.51 -4.56 6.28
C LYS A 477 19.75 -5.68 5.57
N GLY A 478 20.02 -5.82 4.28
CA GLY A 478 19.58 -6.95 3.45
C GLY A 478 20.69 -7.99 3.29
N ALA A 479 20.88 -8.46 2.06
CA ALA A 479 21.95 -9.40 1.72
C ALA A 479 23.36 -8.82 1.98
N SER A 480 24.34 -9.71 2.18
CA SER A 480 25.74 -9.34 2.40
C SER A 480 26.68 -10.21 1.56
N ALA A 481 27.77 -9.62 1.09
CA ALA A 481 28.85 -10.29 0.38
C ALA A 481 30.21 -9.76 0.88
N SER A 482 31.25 -10.58 0.80
CA SER A 482 32.62 -10.17 1.16
C SER A 482 33.39 -9.73 -0.07
N LEU A 483 34.18 -8.65 0.04
CA LEU A 483 35.03 -8.17 -1.05
C LEU A 483 36.10 -9.21 -1.40
N ALA A 484 36.26 -9.53 -2.69
CA ALA A 484 37.28 -10.47 -3.16
C ALA A 484 38.69 -9.88 -3.16
N ALA A 485 38.80 -8.55 -3.25
CA ALA A 485 40.05 -7.81 -3.28
C ALA A 485 39.86 -6.45 -2.62
N ALA A 486 40.97 -5.77 -2.31
CA ALA A 486 40.91 -4.38 -1.90
C ALA A 486 40.41 -3.50 -3.07
N VAL A 487 39.61 -2.48 -2.76
CA VAL A 487 39.09 -1.52 -3.74
C VAL A 487 39.54 -0.11 -3.34
N ASP A 488 39.90 0.72 -4.31
CA ASP A 488 40.20 2.14 -4.07
C ASP A 488 38.94 3.01 -4.20
N ALA A 489 39.03 4.30 -3.89
CA ALA A 489 37.90 5.24 -3.93
C ALA A 489 37.31 5.50 -5.34
N SER A 490 37.98 5.07 -6.41
CA SER A 490 37.57 5.26 -7.80
C SER A 490 37.05 3.98 -8.48
N THR A 491 37.15 2.85 -7.79
CA THR A 491 36.80 1.54 -8.33
C THR A 491 35.31 1.45 -8.67
N ASP A 492 35.01 1.23 -9.96
CA ASP A 492 33.63 1.09 -10.49
C ASP A 492 33.06 -0.32 -10.31
N PHE A 493 33.91 -1.36 -10.41
CA PHE A 493 33.49 -2.75 -10.23
C PHE A 493 33.98 -3.29 -8.89
N ILE A 494 33.06 -3.55 -7.97
CA ILE A 494 33.36 -4.07 -6.63
C ILE A 494 33.22 -5.59 -6.66
N ALA A 495 34.36 -6.29 -6.73
CA ALA A 495 34.39 -7.75 -6.82
C ALA A 495 34.07 -8.44 -5.48
N THR A 496 33.30 -9.52 -5.52
CA THR A 496 32.91 -10.31 -4.34
C THR A 496 33.43 -11.75 -4.42
N THR A 497 33.64 -12.39 -3.26
CA THR A 497 34.17 -13.77 -3.19
C THR A 497 33.23 -14.81 -3.77
N THR A 498 31.92 -14.56 -3.73
CA THR A 498 30.85 -15.38 -4.29
C THR A 498 29.88 -14.53 -5.10
N ALA A 499 29.04 -15.17 -5.93
CA ALA A 499 27.94 -14.48 -6.61
C ALA A 499 27.07 -13.71 -5.59
N PRO A 500 26.71 -12.43 -5.83
CA PRO A 500 25.89 -11.62 -4.92
C PRO A 500 24.43 -12.06 -4.88
N GLN A 501 24.15 -13.24 -4.32
CA GLN A 501 22.79 -13.76 -4.20
C GLN A 501 21.97 -12.95 -3.18
N GLY A 502 20.71 -12.67 -3.51
CA GLY A 502 19.76 -11.97 -2.63
C GLY A 502 19.84 -10.43 -2.68
N PHE A 503 20.72 -9.86 -3.50
CA PHE A 503 20.76 -8.40 -3.74
C PHE A 503 19.74 -7.99 -4.82
N PRO A 504 19.10 -6.81 -4.72
CA PRO A 504 18.22 -6.29 -5.77
C PRO A 504 18.94 -6.10 -7.10
N THR A 505 18.36 -6.56 -8.21
CA THR A 505 18.96 -6.39 -9.56
C THR A 505 18.78 -4.98 -10.11
N GLU A 506 17.80 -4.22 -9.60
CA GLU A 506 17.49 -2.84 -9.96
C GLU A 506 17.04 -2.04 -8.72
N ASP A 507 17.12 -0.71 -8.78
CA ASP A 507 16.75 0.16 -7.63
C ASP A 507 15.27 0.02 -7.26
N GLY A 508 14.42 -0.18 -8.28
CA GLY A 508 12.96 -0.27 -8.16
C GLY A 508 12.26 1.07 -7.85
N GLY A 509 12.99 2.19 -7.82
CA GLY A 509 12.44 3.53 -7.66
C GLY A 509 11.80 3.76 -6.30
N TYR A 510 10.61 4.38 -6.29
CA TYR A 510 9.91 4.70 -5.05
C TYR A 510 9.59 3.45 -4.23
N THR A 511 9.03 2.41 -4.85
CA THR A 511 8.62 1.17 -4.16
C THR A 511 9.71 0.11 -4.11
N GLY A 512 10.91 0.39 -4.61
CA GLY A 512 12.02 -0.55 -4.66
C GLY A 512 12.82 -0.64 -3.37
N SER A 513 13.51 -1.77 -3.19
CA SER A 513 14.41 -2.00 -2.05
C SER A 513 15.78 -1.31 -2.19
N GLY A 514 16.03 -0.65 -3.33
CA GLY A 514 17.24 0.14 -3.61
C GLY A 514 18.48 -0.69 -3.93
N THR A 515 19.40 -0.14 -4.73
CA THR A 515 20.70 -0.76 -5.06
C THR A 515 21.85 -0.12 -4.30
N VAL A 516 21.65 0.13 -3.00
CA VAL A 516 22.63 0.82 -2.14
C VAL A 516 23.34 -0.20 -1.25
N LEU A 517 24.67 -0.16 -1.26
CA LEU A 517 25.56 -0.90 -0.37
C LEU A 517 26.08 0.03 0.70
N GLN A 518 26.26 -0.49 1.91
CA GLN A 518 27.15 0.08 2.91
C GLN A 518 28.42 -0.78 2.98
N ILE A 519 29.57 -0.12 2.84
CA ILE A 519 30.90 -0.71 3.04
C ILE A 519 31.62 0.21 4.03
N GLY A 520 31.87 -0.26 5.25
CA GLY A 520 32.35 0.60 6.33
C GLY A 520 31.46 1.84 6.54
N ASP A 521 32.08 3.01 6.42
CA ASP A 521 31.44 4.33 6.53
C ASP A 521 31.01 4.92 5.18
N GLU A 522 31.06 4.14 4.09
CA GLU A 522 30.69 4.58 2.74
C GLU A 522 29.37 3.97 2.28
N LEU A 523 28.54 4.78 1.61
CA LEU A 523 27.41 4.31 0.81
C LEU A 523 27.77 4.26 -0.68
N VAL A 524 27.46 3.16 -1.34
CA VAL A 524 27.75 2.92 -2.76
C VAL A 524 26.48 2.47 -3.49
N GLN A 525 26.10 3.15 -4.56
CA GLN A 525 25.01 2.67 -5.43
C GLN A 525 25.57 1.85 -6.58
N TYR A 526 25.06 0.63 -6.83
CA TYR A 526 25.42 -0.16 -8.01
C TYR A 526 24.30 -0.17 -9.05
N ASN A 527 24.66 -0.41 -10.31
CA ASN A 527 23.73 -0.46 -11.44
C ASN A 527 23.57 -1.87 -12.03
N SER A 528 24.47 -2.80 -11.70
CA SER A 528 24.39 -4.18 -12.16
C SER A 528 25.03 -5.17 -11.18
N ILE A 529 24.61 -6.43 -11.26
CA ILE A 529 25.18 -7.56 -10.52
C ILE A 529 25.80 -8.54 -11.53
N SER A 530 27.02 -8.99 -11.25
CA SER A 530 27.66 -10.09 -11.96
C SER A 530 27.52 -11.39 -11.16
N THR A 531 26.76 -12.34 -11.69
CA THR A 531 26.58 -13.69 -11.13
C THR A 531 27.50 -14.74 -11.77
N THR A 532 28.40 -14.30 -12.65
CA THR A 532 29.47 -15.11 -13.27
C THR A 532 30.84 -14.52 -12.93
N PRO A 533 31.92 -15.31 -12.78
CA PRO A 533 33.23 -14.77 -12.47
C PRO A 533 33.73 -13.72 -13.50
N PRO A 534 34.31 -12.58 -13.05
CA PRO A 534 34.39 -12.13 -11.66
C PRO A 534 33.00 -11.73 -11.12
N TYR A 535 32.64 -12.28 -9.96
CA TYR A 535 31.41 -11.91 -9.25
C TYR A 535 31.53 -10.50 -8.67
N GLY A 536 30.43 -9.77 -8.59
CA GLY A 536 30.45 -8.46 -7.93
C GLY A 536 29.38 -7.50 -8.41
N PHE A 537 29.60 -6.23 -8.11
CA PHE A 537 28.70 -5.11 -8.42
C PHE A 537 29.36 -4.18 -9.44
N GLY A 538 28.65 -3.83 -10.51
CA GLY A 538 29.15 -2.96 -11.58
C GLY A 538 28.45 -1.61 -11.64
N GLY A 539 29.12 -0.62 -12.27
CA GLY A 539 28.58 0.73 -12.37
C GLY A 539 28.46 1.41 -11.01
N CYS A 540 29.41 1.17 -10.10
CA CYS A 540 29.34 1.63 -8.72
C CYS A 540 29.58 3.14 -8.61
N ARG A 541 28.55 3.87 -8.18
CA ARG A 541 28.66 5.26 -7.73
C ARG A 541 29.06 5.30 -6.26
N ARG A 542 30.32 5.68 -6.04
CA ARG A 542 30.97 5.86 -4.73
C ARG A 542 30.52 7.13 -4.03
N GLY A 543 30.62 7.18 -2.70
CA GLY A 543 30.32 8.38 -1.89
C GLY A 543 28.86 8.87 -1.97
N LEU A 544 27.89 7.96 -2.03
CA LEU A 544 26.48 8.29 -2.17
C LEU A 544 25.98 9.15 -0.99
N HIS A 545 25.08 10.09 -1.25
CA HIS A 545 24.47 10.97 -0.24
C HIS A 545 25.46 11.77 0.62
N GLY A 546 26.68 12.02 0.11
CA GLY A 546 27.69 12.82 0.81
C GLY A 546 28.61 12.02 1.73
N THR A 547 28.57 10.68 1.68
CA THR A 547 29.58 9.86 2.34
C THR A 547 30.92 9.97 1.63
N THR A 548 32.02 9.70 2.33
CA THR A 548 33.35 9.80 1.72
C THR A 548 33.68 8.53 0.94
N ALA A 549 34.00 8.65 -0.35
CA ALA A 549 34.54 7.54 -1.12
C ALA A 549 35.92 7.14 -0.56
N ALA A 550 36.08 5.90 -0.12
CA ALA A 550 37.27 5.45 0.61
C ALA A 550 37.86 4.14 0.05
N PRO A 551 39.14 3.84 0.33
CA PRO A 551 39.68 2.50 0.13
C PRO A 551 39.03 1.49 1.10
N HIS A 552 38.70 0.29 0.61
CA HIS A 552 38.20 -0.83 1.42
C HIS A 552 39.07 -2.06 1.26
N ALA A 553 39.23 -2.82 2.33
CA ALA A 553 40.12 -3.98 2.35
C ALA A 553 39.46 -5.23 1.74
N ALA A 554 40.28 -6.15 1.21
CA ALA A 554 39.80 -7.48 0.85
C ALA A 554 39.17 -8.16 2.08
N GLY A 555 38.03 -8.83 1.88
CA GLY A 555 37.26 -9.48 2.94
C GLY A 555 36.29 -8.56 3.69
N GLU A 556 36.33 -7.24 3.48
CA GLU A 556 35.35 -6.31 4.06
C GLU A 556 33.92 -6.64 3.58
N ALA A 557 32.91 -6.36 4.41
CA ALA A 557 31.53 -6.70 4.09
C ALA A 557 30.86 -5.58 3.29
N ALA A 558 30.40 -5.90 2.08
CA ALA A 558 29.41 -5.10 1.37
C ALA A 558 28.01 -5.57 1.80
N ARG A 559 27.24 -4.69 2.42
CA ARG A 559 25.89 -4.98 2.94
C ARG A 559 24.86 -4.16 2.21
N HIS A 560 23.83 -4.78 1.66
CA HIS A 560 22.69 -4.08 1.10
C HIS A 560 22.01 -3.24 2.19
N LEU A 561 21.77 -1.97 1.92
CA LEU A 561 21.04 -1.05 2.79
C LEU A 561 19.61 -0.93 2.27
N VAL A 562 18.66 -1.48 3.02
CA VAL A 562 17.28 -1.65 2.54
C VAL A 562 16.57 -0.30 2.48
N ARG A 563 15.98 0.00 1.31
CA ARG A 563 15.05 1.12 1.12
C ARG A 563 13.59 0.70 1.13
N SER A 564 12.73 1.65 1.48
CA SER A 564 11.27 1.58 1.35
C SER A 564 10.76 2.98 1.05
N TYR A 565 9.88 3.14 0.06
CA TYR A 565 9.31 4.44 -0.34
C TYR A 565 10.36 5.56 -0.50
N GLY A 566 11.52 5.22 -1.04
CA GLY A 566 12.62 6.16 -1.25
C GLY A 566 13.46 6.51 -0.01
N TYR A 567 13.06 6.10 1.20
CA TYR A 567 13.83 6.29 2.45
C TYR A 567 14.54 5.00 2.90
N PHE A 568 15.45 5.14 3.87
CA PHE A 568 16.08 4.01 4.57
C PHE A 568 15.39 3.74 5.91
N MET A 569 15.61 2.58 6.52
CA MET A 569 14.96 2.22 7.79
C MET A 569 15.99 2.02 8.90
N PHE A 570 15.60 2.36 10.13
CA PHE A 570 16.34 1.95 11.33
C PHE A 570 15.94 0.54 11.75
N ASP A 571 16.91 -0.25 12.21
CA ASP A 571 16.66 -1.61 12.67
C ASP A 571 15.89 -1.59 14.01
N LEU A 572 14.67 -2.15 13.98
CA LEU A 572 13.77 -2.22 15.13
C LEU A 572 14.27 -3.12 16.26
N ASP A 573 15.25 -4.00 16.00
CA ASP A 573 15.93 -4.83 16.98
C ASP A 573 17.18 -4.17 17.57
N SER A 574 17.55 -2.99 17.08
CA SER A 574 18.69 -2.21 17.58
C SER A 574 18.28 -1.11 18.57
N THR A 575 19.27 -0.53 19.24
CA THR A 575 19.07 0.64 20.11
C THR A 575 18.67 1.91 19.35
N LEU A 576 18.91 1.98 18.04
CA LEU A 576 18.54 3.13 17.21
C LEU A 576 17.01 3.33 17.18
N ALA A 577 16.25 2.25 17.29
CA ALA A 577 14.78 2.33 17.35
C ALA A 577 14.29 3.12 18.56
N ASP A 578 14.94 3.01 19.72
CA ASP A 578 14.57 3.76 20.92
C ASP A 578 14.96 5.23 20.83
N GLU A 579 16.08 5.54 20.19
CA GLU A 579 16.53 6.92 19.91
C GLU A 579 15.54 7.63 18.97
N VAL A 580 15.26 7.04 17.80
CA VAL A 580 14.39 7.64 16.78
C VAL A 580 12.95 7.81 17.29
N THR A 581 12.39 6.78 17.93
CA THR A 581 11.03 6.89 18.48
C THR A 581 10.95 7.88 19.65
N GLY A 582 12.03 8.02 20.43
CA GLY A 582 12.15 9.02 21.50
C GLY A 582 12.18 10.45 20.98
N ASN A 583 12.82 10.70 19.84
CA ASN A 583 12.86 12.03 19.22
C ASN A 583 11.47 12.54 18.84
N VAL A 584 10.65 11.70 18.21
CA VAL A 584 9.26 12.05 17.91
C VAL A 584 8.43 12.25 19.18
N ALA A 585 8.55 11.35 20.15
CA ALA A 585 7.81 11.43 21.40
C ALA A 585 8.13 12.73 22.17
N LYS A 586 9.40 13.17 22.17
CA LYS A 586 9.81 14.45 22.76
C LYS A 586 9.05 15.63 22.14
N VAL A 587 8.90 15.67 20.82
CA VAL A 587 8.15 16.73 20.13
C VAL A 587 6.66 16.60 20.42
N ALA A 588 6.09 15.40 20.26
CA ALA A 588 4.67 15.14 20.49
C ALA A 588 4.23 15.51 21.92
N ASN A 589 5.00 15.12 22.93
CA ASN A 589 4.72 15.43 24.34
C ASN A 589 4.86 16.94 24.61
N ALA A 590 5.89 17.60 24.08
CA ALA A 590 6.12 19.03 24.30
C ALA A 590 5.01 19.92 23.73
N ILE A 591 4.41 19.53 22.61
CA ILE A 591 3.31 20.27 21.99
C ILE A 591 1.92 19.82 22.47
N GLY A 592 1.84 18.75 23.27
CA GLY A 592 0.57 18.16 23.66
C GLY A 592 -0.22 17.61 22.47
N ALA A 593 0.44 16.87 21.58
CA ALA A 593 -0.19 16.32 20.38
C ALA A 593 -1.39 15.42 20.75
N ASP A 594 -2.52 15.65 20.07
CA ASP A 594 -3.75 14.87 20.19
C ASP A 594 -3.78 13.67 19.24
N MET A 595 -2.98 13.71 18.16
CA MET A 595 -2.95 12.69 17.13
C MET A 595 -1.53 12.43 16.61
N LEU A 596 -1.21 11.18 16.30
CA LEU A 596 -0.05 10.81 15.48
C LEU A 596 -0.49 9.93 14.32
N TYR A 597 0.08 10.17 13.14
CA TYR A 597 -0.09 9.32 11.97
C TYR A 597 1.22 8.54 11.72
N PHE A 598 1.19 7.23 11.93
CA PHE A 598 2.27 6.29 11.62
C PHE A 598 2.26 5.84 10.15
N ASP A 599 2.73 6.71 9.27
CA ASP A 599 2.77 6.45 7.83
C ASP A 599 3.95 5.52 7.47
N GLY A 600 3.88 4.82 6.34
CA GLY A 600 4.92 3.89 5.85
C GLY A 600 5.13 2.62 6.71
N SER A 601 4.22 2.32 7.63
CA SER A 601 4.31 1.19 8.57
C SER A 601 4.03 -0.19 7.97
N GLU A 602 3.65 -0.25 6.68
CA GLU A 602 3.30 -1.46 5.94
C GLU A 602 4.51 -2.18 5.31
N ARG A 603 5.64 -1.47 5.17
CA ARG A 603 6.90 -2.00 4.63
C ARG A 603 8.00 -1.85 5.64
N LEU A 604 8.19 -2.90 6.44
CA LEU A 604 9.17 -2.98 7.53
C LEU A 604 10.11 -4.17 7.31
N GLN A 605 11.14 -4.27 8.13
CA GLN A 605 11.96 -5.48 8.22
C GLN A 605 11.11 -6.68 8.69
N GLY A 606 11.47 -7.89 8.24
CA GLY A 606 10.91 -9.15 8.75
C GLY A 606 9.39 -9.30 8.58
N ASP A 607 8.76 -10.03 9.51
CA ASP A 607 7.33 -10.35 9.38
C ASP A 607 6.47 -9.20 9.89
N HIS A 608 5.58 -8.71 9.02
CA HIS A 608 4.78 -7.50 9.27
C HIS A 608 4.02 -7.53 10.60
N TRP A 609 3.45 -8.67 10.99
CA TRP A 609 2.62 -8.77 12.20
C TRP A 609 3.40 -8.39 13.48
N TYR A 610 4.68 -8.73 13.54
CA TYR A 610 5.55 -8.50 14.69
C TYR A 610 6.17 -7.11 14.63
N TYR A 611 6.80 -6.74 13.50
CA TYR A 611 7.52 -5.47 13.42
C TYR A 611 6.61 -4.25 13.35
N ASN A 612 5.40 -4.37 12.78
CA ASN A 612 4.40 -3.30 12.85
C ASN A 612 3.95 -3.07 14.29
N ALA A 613 3.64 -4.15 15.02
CA ALA A 613 3.30 -4.08 16.44
C ALA A 613 4.45 -3.47 17.27
N LYS A 614 5.69 -3.91 17.02
CA LYS A 614 6.88 -3.41 17.73
C LYS A 614 7.11 -1.92 17.49
N LEU A 615 7.07 -1.46 16.24
CA LEU A 615 7.26 -0.06 15.87
C LEU A 615 6.22 0.84 16.56
N GLN A 616 4.94 0.52 16.42
CA GLN A 616 3.86 1.34 16.95
C GLN A 616 3.81 1.31 18.49
N SER A 617 4.15 0.17 19.11
CA SER A 617 4.26 0.07 20.58
C SER A 617 5.39 0.96 21.12
N LYS A 618 6.55 0.97 20.46
CA LYS A 618 7.68 1.83 20.87
C LYS A 618 7.32 3.32 20.87
N PHE A 619 6.56 3.79 19.87
CA PHE A 619 6.05 5.16 19.91
C PHE A 619 5.05 5.36 21.05
N TYR A 620 4.02 4.51 21.13
CA TYR A 620 2.97 4.62 22.13
C TYR A 620 3.50 4.62 23.57
N GLU A 621 4.44 3.74 23.89
CA GLU A 621 5.06 3.62 25.21
C GLU A 621 5.76 4.92 25.66
N LYS A 622 6.29 5.70 24.72
CA LYS A 622 7.00 6.96 25.00
C LYS A 622 6.10 8.21 25.05
N LEU A 623 4.82 8.09 24.68
CA LEU A 623 3.88 9.21 24.79
C LEU A 623 3.44 9.41 26.24
N ASP A 624 3.41 10.67 26.69
CA ASP A 624 2.86 11.01 28.00
C ASP A 624 1.33 10.85 28.00
N ASN A 625 0.70 11.23 26.88
CA ASN A 625 -0.74 11.05 26.66
C ASN A 625 -1.02 9.66 26.04
N LYS A 626 -1.46 8.71 26.87
CA LYS A 626 -1.91 7.38 26.40
C LYS A 626 -3.27 7.39 25.68
N ASN A 627 -3.96 8.53 25.66
CA ASN A 627 -5.23 8.75 24.98
C ASN A 627 -5.07 9.53 23.65
N THR A 628 -3.86 9.60 23.10
CA THR A 628 -3.62 10.15 21.76
C THR A 628 -4.35 9.30 20.71
N LEU A 629 -4.98 9.95 19.72
CA LEU A 629 -5.55 9.29 18.56
C LEU A 629 -4.42 8.81 17.65
N LEU A 630 -4.24 7.51 17.53
CA LEU A 630 -3.23 6.93 16.66
C LEU A 630 -3.86 6.51 15.33
N GLN A 631 -3.29 6.94 14.22
CA GLN A 631 -3.70 6.52 12.89
C GLN A 631 -2.54 5.82 12.19
N GLY A 632 -2.80 4.76 11.45
CA GLY A 632 -1.77 3.99 10.73
C GLY A 632 -2.02 3.92 9.23
N SER A 633 -0.96 3.67 8.47
CA SER A 633 -1.03 3.17 7.08
C SER A 633 -1.22 1.64 7.02
N SER A 634 -0.87 0.94 8.10
CA SER A 634 -1.20 -0.48 8.32
C SER A 634 -1.27 -0.82 9.81
N TYR A 635 -1.83 -2.00 10.11
CA TYR A 635 -1.88 -2.55 11.45
C TYR A 635 -1.84 -4.08 11.40
N SER A 636 -1.39 -4.69 12.49
CA SER A 636 -1.42 -6.11 12.76
C SER A 636 -2.39 -6.44 13.88
N HIS A 637 -2.44 -7.70 14.29
CA HIS A 637 -3.28 -8.14 15.40
C HIS A 637 -3.02 -7.33 16.69
N TYR A 638 -1.76 -7.23 17.11
CA TYR A 638 -1.44 -6.51 18.35
C TYR A 638 -1.61 -5.00 18.19
N SER A 639 -1.19 -4.41 17.07
CA SER A 639 -1.33 -2.96 16.88
C SER A 639 -2.76 -2.52 16.60
N TRP A 640 -3.70 -3.42 16.28
CA TRP A 640 -5.13 -3.09 16.27
C TRP A 640 -5.57 -2.44 17.58
N HIS A 641 -5.04 -2.87 18.72
CA HIS A 641 -5.34 -2.28 20.04
C HIS A 641 -4.83 -0.83 20.16
N LEU A 642 -3.73 -0.49 19.48
CA LEU A 642 -3.14 0.85 19.45
C LEU A 642 -3.85 1.80 18.48
N VAL A 643 -4.03 1.38 17.22
CA VAL A 643 -4.55 2.26 16.17
C VAL A 643 -6.03 2.54 16.37
N SER A 644 -6.38 3.81 16.39
CA SER A 644 -7.74 4.30 16.59
C SER A 644 -8.53 4.37 15.28
N ARG A 645 -7.84 4.56 14.14
CA ARG A 645 -8.44 4.72 12.81
C ARG A 645 -7.44 4.36 11.72
N MET A 646 -7.94 4.01 10.54
CA MET A 646 -7.14 3.71 9.34
C MET A 646 -7.57 4.56 8.16
N ALA A 647 -6.59 5.05 7.39
CA ALA A 647 -6.83 5.66 6.07
C ALA A 647 -6.76 4.58 4.98
N SER A 648 -7.51 4.74 3.88
CA SER A 648 -7.64 3.68 2.88
C SER A 648 -7.51 4.10 1.41
N ALA A 649 -8.16 5.19 0.98
CA ALA A 649 -8.31 5.56 -0.44
C ALA A 649 -7.72 6.95 -0.73
N ASP A 650 -6.43 7.06 -0.44
CA ASP A 650 -5.59 8.22 -0.61
C ASP A 650 -5.53 8.74 -2.06
N GLY A 651 -6.31 9.79 -2.36
CA GLY A 651 -6.61 10.18 -3.73
C GLY A 651 -5.72 11.28 -4.30
N HIS A 652 -4.97 10.93 -5.34
CA HIS A 652 -4.27 11.86 -6.24
C HIS A 652 -4.50 11.51 -7.72
N GLY A 653 -4.48 12.50 -8.62
CA GLY A 653 -4.76 12.26 -10.05
C GLY A 653 -6.23 11.87 -10.29
N ASP A 654 -6.49 10.66 -10.77
CA ASP A 654 -7.86 10.12 -10.91
C ASP A 654 -8.44 9.73 -9.55
N VAL A 655 -8.80 10.76 -8.76
CA VAL A 655 -9.32 10.59 -7.40
C VAL A 655 -10.62 9.79 -7.33
N LYS A 656 -11.45 9.82 -8.39
CA LYS A 656 -12.71 9.06 -8.43
C LYS A 656 -12.45 7.60 -8.75
N GLY A 657 -11.64 7.32 -9.78
CA GLY A 657 -11.28 5.95 -10.16
C GLY A 657 -10.55 5.23 -9.05
N TYR A 658 -9.59 5.89 -8.40
CA TYR A 658 -8.88 5.30 -7.25
C TYR A 658 -9.81 5.03 -6.07
N LEU A 659 -10.73 5.95 -5.73
CA LEU A 659 -11.73 5.70 -4.70
C LEU A 659 -12.63 4.52 -5.05
N ASP A 660 -13.04 4.36 -6.30
CA ASP A 660 -13.85 3.22 -6.75
C ASP A 660 -13.11 1.89 -6.63
N GLU A 661 -11.82 1.85 -6.95
CA GLU A 661 -10.97 0.68 -6.77
C GLU A 661 -10.91 0.26 -5.28
N ARG A 662 -10.83 1.23 -4.38
CA ARG A 662 -10.63 1.00 -2.94
C ARG A 662 -11.93 0.77 -2.17
N THR A 663 -13.05 1.33 -2.64
CA THR A 663 -14.38 1.28 -1.96
C THR A 663 -14.82 -0.14 -1.55
N PRO A 664 -14.63 -1.21 -2.34
CA PRO A 664 -14.99 -2.57 -1.92
C PRO A 664 -14.33 -3.02 -0.61
N SER A 665 -13.14 -2.52 -0.29
CA SER A 665 -12.44 -2.85 0.94
C SER A 665 -13.01 -2.18 2.20
N PHE A 666 -13.88 -1.17 2.08
CA PHE A 666 -14.39 -0.42 3.23
C PHE A 666 -15.24 -1.27 4.18
N ALA A 667 -15.96 -2.27 3.65
CA ALA A 667 -16.71 -3.22 4.46
C ALA A 667 -15.80 -4.08 5.36
N TRP A 668 -14.55 -4.33 4.94
CA TRP A 668 -13.58 -5.09 5.72
C TRP A 668 -13.16 -4.34 6.99
N TYR A 669 -13.01 -3.02 6.96
CA TYR A 669 -12.71 -2.22 8.16
C TYR A 669 -13.86 -2.28 9.18
N ALA A 670 -15.12 -2.14 8.71
CA ALA A 670 -16.29 -2.30 9.56
C ALA A 670 -16.38 -3.70 10.19
N ALA A 671 -16.07 -4.75 9.42
CA ALA A 671 -15.97 -6.11 9.91
C ALA A 671 -14.79 -6.34 10.88
N ASN A 672 -13.86 -5.39 11.02
CA ASN A 672 -12.77 -5.45 12.00
C ASN A 672 -12.95 -4.44 13.13
N LEU A 673 -14.13 -3.81 13.25
CA LEU A 673 -14.41 -2.71 14.19
C LEU A 673 -13.37 -1.58 14.11
N MET A 674 -12.72 -1.41 12.95
CA MET A 674 -11.72 -0.38 12.74
C MET A 674 -12.40 0.86 12.13
N PRO A 675 -12.42 2.01 12.82
CA PRO A 675 -12.89 3.25 12.22
C PRO A 675 -12.13 3.57 10.92
N LEU A 676 -12.87 4.08 9.94
CA LEU A 676 -12.37 4.40 8.61
C LEU A 676 -12.23 5.91 8.44
N ASP A 677 -11.06 6.32 7.97
CA ASP A 677 -10.87 7.55 7.20
C ASP A 677 -10.85 7.18 5.72
N CYS A 678 -11.63 7.88 4.89
CA CYS A 678 -11.71 7.61 3.47
C CYS A 678 -10.34 7.76 2.80
N GLY A 679 -9.48 8.65 3.31
CA GLY A 679 -8.15 8.93 2.79
C GLY A 679 -7.82 10.42 2.84
N TRP A 680 -6.55 10.74 2.59
CA TRP A 680 -6.13 12.12 2.29
C TRP A 680 -6.39 12.48 0.82
N TYR A 681 -7.15 13.54 0.59
CA TYR A 681 -7.49 14.01 -0.75
C TYR A 681 -6.89 15.39 -1.00
N TYR A 682 -6.30 15.55 -2.18
CA TYR A 682 -5.43 16.69 -2.46
C TYR A 682 -6.25 17.89 -2.94
N VAL A 683 -6.24 18.99 -2.17
CA VAL A 683 -6.67 20.33 -2.62
C VAL A 683 -5.44 21.18 -2.96
N TYR A 684 -4.22 20.68 -2.78
CA TYR A 684 -3.06 21.41 -3.28
C TYR A 684 -2.95 21.36 -4.81
N ASP A 685 -3.57 20.37 -5.46
CA ASP A 685 -3.71 20.32 -6.91
C ASP A 685 -4.82 21.29 -7.34
N PRO A 686 -4.51 22.39 -8.06
CA PRO A 686 -5.51 23.38 -8.48
C PRO A 686 -6.53 22.84 -9.48
N GLU A 687 -6.28 21.67 -10.06
CA GLU A 687 -7.15 21.02 -11.04
C GLU A 687 -8.28 20.23 -10.40
N VAL A 688 -8.16 19.90 -9.10
CA VAL A 688 -9.18 19.15 -8.38
C VAL A 688 -10.45 19.99 -8.22
N THR A 689 -11.57 19.38 -8.56
CA THR A 689 -12.84 20.09 -8.72
C THR A 689 -13.79 19.84 -7.56
N LEU A 690 -14.81 20.71 -7.46
CA LEU A 690 -15.90 20.53 -6.50
C LEU A 690 -16.68 19.23 -6.73
N ASP A 691 -16.87 18.77 -7.98
CA ASP A 691 -17.63 17.55 -8.26
C ASP A 691 -16.88 16.28 -7.81
N GLN A 692 -15.55 16.27 -7.93
CA GLN A 692 -14.72 15.21 -7.37
C GLN A 692 -14.87 15.15 -5.85
N TYR A 693 -14.86 16.31 -5.17
CA TYR A 693 -15.10 16.36 -3.73
C TYR A 693 -16.53 15.98 -3.35
N ASP A 694 -17.55 16.37 -4.13
CA ASP A 694 -18.94 15.93 -3.89
C ASP A 694 -19.03 14.40 -3.94
N TYR A 695 -18.35 13.78 -4.91
CA TYR A 695 -18.27 12.33 -5.05
C TYR A 695 -17.59 11.64 -3.85
N ILE A 696 -16.43 12.14 -3.44
CA ILE A 696 -15.67 11.59 -2.30
C ILE A 696 -16.49 11.70 -1.01
N LEU A 697 -17.09 12.87 -0.77
CA LEU A 697 -17.88 13.13 0.43
C LEU A 697 -19.17 12.30 0.49
N GLN A 698 -19.72 11.90 -0.67
CA GLN A 698 -20.80 10.93 -0.74
C GLN A 698 -20.37 9.54 -0.23
N ARG A 699 -19.17 9.07 -0.58
CA ARG A 699 -18.62 7.81 -0.04
C ARG A 699 -18.36 7.92 1.46
N CYS A 700 -17.81 9.06 1.91
CA CYS A 700 -17.64 9.35 3.34
C CYS A 700 -18.97 9.26 4.10
N LEU A 701 -20.03 9.87 3.56
CA LEU A 701 -21.37 9.82 4.14
C LEU A 701 -21.94 8.39 4.13
N GLY A 702 -21.83 7.68 3.00
CA GLY A 702 -22.34 6.32 2.85
C GLY A 702 -21.73 5.32 3.84
N PHE A 703 -20.42 5.40 4.07
CA PHE A 703 -19.68 4.49 4.95
C PHE A 703 -19.50 5.00 6.39
N ASP A 704 -20.03 6.18 6.71
CA ASP A 704 -19.74 6.89 7.96
C ASP A 704 -18.22 6.97 8.26
N ALA A 705 -17.47 7.38 7.24
CA ALA A 705 -16.03 7.59 7.28
C ALA A 705 -15.70 9.08 7.37
N SER A 706 -14.63 9.42 8.09
CA SER A 706 -14.03 10.76 8.02
C SER A 706 -13.27 10.94 6.70
N ILE A 707 -12.87 12.17 6.41
CA ILE A 707 -11.93 12.50 5.33
C ILE A 707 -10.81 13.36 5.87
N SER A 708 -9.64 13.28 5.23
CA SER A 708 -8.61 14.29 5.36
C SER A 708 -8.43 15.10 4.08
N VAL A 709 -8.40 16.42 4.25
CA VAL A 709 -8.21 17.34 3.14
C VAL A 709 -6.78 17.85 3.20
N GLN A 710 -5.94 17.41 2.26
CA GLN A 710 -4.53 17.78 2.22
C GLN A 710 -4.30 19.02 1.34
N THR A 711 -3.68 20.05 1.92
CA THR A 711 -3.37 21.30 1.24
C THR A 711 -2.22 22.05 1.91
N ASN A 712 -1.96 23.29 1.50
CA ASN A 712 -0.97 24.19 2.10
C ASN A 712 -1.49 25.64 2.13
N PRO A 713 -0.88 26.54 2.94
CA PRO A 713 -1.30 27.95 3.05
C PRO A 713 -1.41 28.70 1.71
N HIS A 714 -0.52 28.40 0.76
CA HIS A 714 -0.56 29.00 -0.58
C HIS A 714 -1.82 28.58 -1.35
N GLN A 715 -2.11 27.28 -1.41
CA GLN A 715 -3.26 26.76 -2.15
C GLN A 715 -4.60 27.11 -1.50
N LEU A 716 -4.64 27.27 -0.18
CA LEU A 716 -5.80 27.88 0.50
C LEU A 716 -6.10 29.30 -0.02
N ALA A 717 -5.10 30.05 -0.46
CA ALA A 717 -5.25 31.40 -0.99
C ALA A 717 -5.49 31.45 -2.51
N THR A 718 -5.06 30.43 -3.27
CA THR A 718 -5.04 30.48 -4.74
C THR A 718 -5.99 29.53 -5.43
N HIS A 719 -6.32 28.39 -4.83
CA HIS A 719 -7.13 27.36 -5.48
C HIS A 719 -8.53 27.89 -5.84
N PRO A 720 -8.96 27.79 -7.11
CA PRO A 720 -10.18 28.45 -7.60
C PRO A 720 -11.46 27.98 -6.88
N GLU A 721 -11.50 26.70 -6.48
CA GLU A 721 -12.65 26.11 -5.80
C GLU A 721 -12.50 25.85 -4.30
N ALA A 722 -11.37 26.19 -3.65
CA ALA A 722 -11.12 25.78 -2.26
C ALA A 722 -12.25 26.21 -1.32
N ALA A 723 -12.71 27.44 -1.46
CA ALA A 723 -13.86 27.98 -0.73
C ALA A 723 -15.09 27.06 -0.80
N ARG A 724 -15.45 26.63 -2.01
CA ARG A 724 -16.64 25.81 -2.28
C ARG A 724 -16.45 24.38 -1.80
N ILE A 725 -15.25 23.83 -1.96
CA ILE A 725 -14.88 22.49 -1.49
C ILE A 725 -15.01 22.42 0.04
N PHE A 726 -14.43 23.38 0.76
CA PHE A 726 -14.49 23.41 2.23
C PHE A 726 -15.92 23.62 2.74
N ASP A 727 -16.71 24.49 2.09
CA ASP A 727 -18.12 24.64 2.42
C ASP A 727 -18.89 23.33 2.22
N LEU A 728 -18.53 22.55 1.19
CA LEU A 728 -19.13 21.23 0.90
C LEU A 728 -18.73 20.19 1.95
N CYS A 729 -17.45 20.11 2.32
CA CYS A 729 -16.96 19.28 3.43
C CYS A 729 -17.76 19.55 4.71
N SER A 730 -17.96 20.82 5.04
CA SER A 730 -18.72 21.25 6.23
C SER A 730 -20.18 20.79 6.22
N ILE A 731 -20.83 20.79 5.05
CA ILE A 731 -22.21 20.30 4.91
C ILE A 731 -22.26 18.78 5.08
N TYR A 732 -21.39 18.04 4.40
CA TYR A 732 -21.36 16.58 4.49
C TYR A 732 -20.97 16.09 5.88
N GLU A 733 -20.02 16.74 6.55
CA GLU A 733 -19.63 16.43 7.93
C GLU A 733 -20.84 16.56 8.87
N ARG A 734 -21.61 17.66 8.76
CA ARG A 734 -22.84 17.84 9.56
C ARG A 734 -23.90 16.78 9.22
N LEU A 735 -24.06 16.42 7.95
CA LEU A 735 -25.01 15.38 7.54
C LEU A 735 -24.63 14.03 8.14
N ARG A 736 -23.36 13.63 8.00
CA ARG A 736 -22.83 12.36 8.51
C ARG A 736 -22.98 12.26 10.02
N LEU A 737 -22.53 13.27 10.75
CA LEU A 737 -22.59 13.30 12.21
C LEU A 737 -24.00 13.47 12.78
N SER A 738 -24.98 13.89 11.97
CA SER A 738 -26.37 14.01 12.44
C SER A 738 -27.05 12.66 12.66
N GLY A 739 -26.60 11.60 11.98
CA GLY A 739 -27.27 10.30 11.96
C GLY A 739 -28.67 10.31 11.32
N LYS A 740 -29.10 11.41 10.68
CA LYS A 740 -30.47 11.60 10.17
C LYS A 740 -30.68 11.14 8.72
N VAL A 741 -29.63 10.76 8.00
CA VAL A 741 -29.73 10.34 6.60
C VAL A 741 -30.30 8.91 6.52
N PRO A 742 -31.38 8.66 5.78
CA PRO A 742 -31.99 7.32 5.70
C PRO A 742 -31.03 6.25 5.19
N ALA A 743 -31.12 5.04 5.76
CA ALA A 743 -30.27 3.90 5.38
C ALA A 743 -30.36 3.55 3.88
N SER A 744 -31.54 3.72 3.27
CA SER A 744 -31.73 3.52 1.82
C SER A 744 -30.92 4.52 0.98
N THR A 745 -30.79 5.77 1.43
CA THR A 745 -29.93 6.76 0.79
C THR A 745 -28.45 6.41 0.98
N LEU A 746 -28.05 6.05 2.20
CA LEU A 746 -26.66 5.64 2.47
C LEU A 746 -26.23 4.45 1.61
N ALA A 747 -27.12 3.48 1.38
CA ALA A 747 -26.84 2.34 0.51
C ALA A 747 -26.50 2.76 -0.93
N LEU A 748 -27.26 3.70 -1.51
CA LEU A 748 -26.99 4.23 -2.86
C LEU A 748 -25.65 4.96 -2.92
N LEU A 749 -25.27 5.66 -1.85
CA LEU A 749 -24.00 6.38 -1.75
C LEU A 749 -22.79 5.47 -1.54
N ARG A 750 -22.97 4.15 -1.34
CA ARG A 750 -21.88 3.18 -1.26
C ARG A 750 -21.53 2.57 -2.61
N GLU A 751 -22.42 2.70 -3.61
CA GLU A 751 -22.25 2.05 -4.92
C GLU A 751 -21.15 2.76 -5.75
N PRO A 752 -20.05 2.08 -6.12
CA PRO A 752 -19.02 2.66 -6.98
C PRO A 752 -19.60 3.18 -8.30
N LYS A 753 -18.98 4.22 -8.87
CA LYS A 753 -19.40 4.91 -10.11
C LYS A 753 -20.80 5.53 -10.08
N ARG A 754 -21.49 5.50 -8.94
CA ARG A 754 -22.82 6.13 -8.79
C ARG A 754 -22.67 7.52 -8.21
N GLU A 755 -22.90 8.51 -9.06
CA GLU A 755 -22.67 9.93 -8.77
C GLU A 755 -23.97 10.71 -8.55
N TYR A 756 -23.89 11.66 -7.63
CA TYR A 756 -24.93 12.65 -7.36
C TYR A 756 -24.32 14.03 -7.23
N ARG A 757 -25.15 15.06 -7.34
CA ARG A 757 -24.82 16.42 -6.91
C ARG A 757 -25.71 16.81 -5.75
N LEU A 758 -25.13 17.43 -4.72
CA LEU A 758 -25.88 17.97 -3.60
C LEU A 758 -26.50 19.34 -3.95
N LEU A 759 -27.83 19.40 -3.98
CA LEU A 759 -28.57 20.66 -4.10
C LEU A 759 -28.87 21.24 -2.74
N ARG A 760 -28.88 22.56 -2.65
CA ARG A 760 -29.14 23.32 -1.41
C ARG A 760 -30.57 23.90 -1.45
N ASN A 761 -31.21 24.01 -0.28
CA ASN A 761 -32.52 24.66 -0.07
C ASN A 761 -33.71 24.08 -0.87
N PRO A 762 -34.28 22.93 -0.45
CA PRO A 762 -33.80 22.05 0.61
C PRO A 762 -32.63 21.15 0.16
N LEU A 763 -31.95 20.53 1.12
CA LEU A 763 -30.92 19.55 0.82
C LEU A 763 -31.55 18.35 0.10
N ARG A 764 -31.05 18.04 -1.10
CA ARG A 764 -31.45 16.87 -1.89
C ARG A 764 -30.34 16.43 -2.83
N LEU A 765 -30.23 15.14 -3.06
CA LEU A 765 -29.29 14.58 -4.03
C LEU A 765 -29.97 14.45 -5.39
N ARG A 766 -29.35 15.00 -6.43
CA ARG A 766 -29.79 14.82 -7.82
C ARG A 766 -28.78 13.91 -8.51
N ARG A 767 -29.25 12.84 -9.16
CA ARG A 767 -28.38 11.97 -9.96
C ARG A 767 -27.78 12.81 -11.09
N THR A 768 -26.47 12.77 -11.22
CA THR A 768 -25.69 13.50 -12.24
C THR A 768 -24.62 12.56 -12.73
N VAL A 769 -24.36 12.52 -14.03
CA VAL A 769 -23.31 11.69 -14.63
C VAL A 769 -22.39 12.65 -15.35
N PHE A 770 -21.15 12.74 -14.87
CA PHE A 770 -20.13 13.55 -15.53
C PHE A 770 -19.49 12.72 -16.66
N GLY A 771 -19.23 13.37 -17.79
CA GLY A 771 -18.41 12.78 -18.85
C GLY A 771 -16.92 13.01 -18.56
N GLU A 772 -16.06 12.26 -19.25
CA GLU A 772 -14.61 12.47 -19.20
C GLU A 772 -14.22 13.86 -19.71
N TRP A 773 -13.18 14.44 -19.09
CA TRP A 773 -12.54 15.64 -19.63
C TRP A 773 -11.92 15.34 -20.99
N ARG A 774 -12.12 16.25 -21.94
CA ARG A 774 -11.60 16.12 -23.31
C ARG A 774 -10.97 17.42 -23.75
N GLU A 775 -9.75 17.33 -24.26
CA GLU A 775 -9.06 18.47 -24.85
C GLU A 775 -9.62 18.73 -26.25
N LEU A 776 -9.96 19.98 -26.53
CA LEU A 776 -10.53 20.39 -27.82
C LEU A 776 -9.49 21.18 -28.59
N ALA A 777 -9.05 20.63 -29.73
CA ALA A 777 -8.17 21.32 -30.66
C ALA A 777 -9.01 21.95 -31.79
N GLY A 778 -9.19 23.28 -31.75
CA GLY A 778 -9.90 24.05 -32.77
C GLY A 778 -11.25 24.61 -32.32
N ASP A 779 -12.01 25.11 -33.29
CA ASP A 779 -13.18 25.97 -33.04
C ASP A 779 -14.48 25.17 -32.84
N SER A 780 -14.43 23.84 -32.96
CA SER A 780 -15.59 22.97 -32.77
C SER A 780 -15.24 21.53 -32.37
N ASP A 781 -16.12 20.89 -31.61
CA ASP A 781 -16.12 19.45 -31.34
C ASP A 781 -17.51 18.86 -31.59
N THR A 782 -17.59 17.59 -31.98
CA THR A 782 -18.86 16.86 -32.02
C THR A 782 -18.69 15.48 -31.45
N SER A 783 -19.58 15.14 -30.53
CA SER A 783 -19.48 13.98 -29.67
C SER A 783 -20.82 13.33 -29.47
N GLU A 784 -20.85 12.02 -29.39
CA GLU A 784 -22.08 11.29 -29.12
C GLU A 784 -22.31 11.13 -27.62
N VAL A 785 -23.50 11.49 -27.14
CA VAL A 785 -23.88 11.41 -25.73
C VAL A 785 -25.12 10.54 -25.57
N GLN A 786 -25.09 9.65 -24.58
CA GLN A 786 -26.22 8.79 -24.21
C GLN A 786 -26.87 9.29 -22.91
N PRO A 787 -28.21 9.37 -22.82
CA PRO A 787 -28.88 9.76 -21.60
C PRO A 787 -28.67 8.73 -20.49
N ALA A 788 -28.30 9.20 -19.30
CA ALA A 788 -28.10 8.34 -18.12
C ALA A 788 -29.39 7.69 -17.60
N ALA A 789 -30.56 8.26 -17.94
CA ALA A 789 -31.90 7.77 -17.64
C ALA A 789 -32.93 8.54 -18.48
N THR A 790 -34.17 8.04 -18.53
CA THR A 790 -35.31 8.76 -19.12
C THR A 790 -35.46 10.14 -18.49
N GLY A 791 -35.56 11.19 -19.32
CA GLY A 791 -35.69 12.57 -18.87
C GLY A 791 -34.37 13.26 -18.48
N ALA A 792 -33.22 12.65 -18.79
CA ALA A 792 -31.93 13.29 -18.64
C ALA A 792 -31.85 14.62 -19.42
N ARG A 793 -31.12 15.58 -18.86
CA ARG A 793 -30.85 16.90 -19.45
C ARG A 793 -29.34 17.10 -19.52
N LEU A 794 -28.87 17.72 -20.58
CA LEU A 794 -27.44 17.94 -20.84
C LEU A 794 -26.95 19.23 -20.16
N GLY A 795 -25.89 19.11 -19.36
CA GLY A 795 -25.11 20.25 -18.84
C GLY A 795 -23.78 20.40 -19.59
N LEU A 796 -23.02 21.44 -19.25
CA LEU A 796 -21.72 21.73 -19.86
C LEU A 796 -20.72 22.18 -18.80
N GLU A 797 -19.55 21.54 -18.77
CA GLU A 797 -18.35 22.10 -18.14
C GLU A 797 -17.31 22.38 -19.20
N LEU A 798 -16.70 23.56 -19.16
CA LEU A 798 -15.72 24.02 -20.14
C LEU A 798 -14.66 24.86 -19.45
N ARG A 799 -13.38 24.53 -19.67
CA ARG A 799 -12.25 25.34 -19.19
C ARG A 799 -11.54 25.97 -20.38
N CYS A 800 -11.23 27.26 -20.30
CA CYS A 800 -10.39 27.90 -21.30
C CYS A 800 -8.93 27.46 -21.10
N GLY A 801 -8.40 26.73 -22.08
CA GLY A 801 -7.00 26.29 -22.09
C GLY A 801 -6.01 27.42 -22.35
N THR A 802 -4.74 27.04 -22.53
CA THR A 802 -3.69 27.95 -22.99
C THR A 802 -3.91 28.36 -24.44
N LEU A 803 -3.22 29.42 -24.85
CA LEU A 803 -3.26 29.92 -26.22
C LEU A 803 -2.69 28.86 -27.20
N GLN A 804 -3.48 28.46 -28.21
CA GLN A 804 -3.14 27.42 -29.19
C GLN A 804 -2.54 27.96 -30.49
N ARG A 805 -2.69 29.27 -30.77
CA ARG A 805 -2.21 29.96 -31.97
C ARG A 805 -1.58 31.31 -31.58
N PRO A 806 -0.62 31.85 -32.34
CA PRO A 806 -0.04 33.15 -32.05
C PRO A 806 -1.11 34.23 -31.94
N GLY A 807 -1.05 35.03 -30.87
CA GLY A 807 -1.96 36.15 -30.66
C GLY A 807 -1.47 37.45 -31.29
N PRO A 808 -2.17 38.57 -31.07
CA PRO A 808 -1.82 39.88 -31.65
C PRO A 808 -0.40 40.33 -31.32
N SER A 809 0.15 39.98 -30.15
CA SER A 809 1.50 40.38 -29.75
C SER A 809 2.58 39.73 -30.62
N TYR A 810 2.35 38.52 -31.14
CA TYR A 810 3.28 37.84 -32.06
C TYR A 810 3.30 38.44 -33.48
N HIS A 811 2.18 39.05 -33.87
CA HIS A 811 2.02 39.72 -35.17
C HIS A 811 2.26 41.23 -35.11
N SER A 812 2.53 41.78 -33.93
CA SER A 812 2.83 43.20 -33.72
C SER A 812 4.12 43.60 -34.43
N ASN A 813 4.16 44.83 -34.94
CA ASN A 813 5.40 45.44 -35.45
C ASN A 813 6.44 45.72 -34.35
N GLN A 814 6.03 45.64 -33.08
CA GLN A 814 6.93 45.72 -31.92
C GLN A 814 7.48 44.34 -31.50
N ALA A 815 6.98 43.24 -32.10
CA ALA A 815 7.59 41.94 -31.89
C ALA A 815 8.93 41.88 -32.63
N VAL A 816 10.00 41.53 -31.92
CA VAL A 816 11.34 41.48 -32.50
C VAL A 816 11.62 40.05 -32.93
N PRO A 817 11.82 39.77 -34.24
CA PRO A 817 12.24 38.45 -34.69
C PRO A 817 13.64 38.15 -34.17
N LEU A 818 13.75 37.08 -33.39
CA LEU A 818 15.03 36.57 -32.90
C LEU A 818 15.57 35.51 -33.85
N GLU A 819 14.70 34.70 -34.43
CA GLU A 819 15.06 33.70 -35.43
C GLU A 819 13.87 33.27 -36.31
N GLU A 820 14.10 33.24 -37.62
CA GLU A 820 13.12 32.78 -38.65
C GLU A 820 13.63 31.52 -39.39
N PHE A 821 14.84 31.05 -39.08
CA PHE A 821 15.47 29.84 -39.61
C PHE A 821 15.66 29.83 -41.12
N GLU A 822 15.92 31.00 -41.71
CA GLU A 822 16.26 31.11 -43.13
C GLU A 822 17.59 30.45 -43.48
N ALA A 823 18.58 30.52 -42.57
CA ALA A 823 19.89 29.90 -42.73
C ALA A 823 20.52 29.49 -41.40
N LEU A 824 21.30 28.41 -41.40
CA LEU A 824 22.00 27.92 -40.20
C LEU A 824 23.42 28.47 -40.03
N ALA A 825 23.92 29.28 -40.97
CA ALA A 825 25.27 29.84 -40.91
C ALA A 825 25.59 30.54 -39.56
N PRO A 826 24.66 31.30 -38.93
CA PRO A 826 24.90 31.91 -37.60
C PRO A 826 25.14 30.91 -36.46
N TYR A 827 24.67 29.66 -36.60
CA TYR A 827 24.82 28.61 -35.58
C TYR A 827 26.01 27.69 -35.85
N LEU A 828 26.28 27.40 -37.13
CA LEU A 828 27.21 26.32 -37.51
C LEU A 828 28.55 26.82 -38.03
N THR A 829 28.63 28.03 -38.59
CA THR A 829 29.81 28.48 -39.36
C THR A 829 30.25 29.91 -39.08
N ASP A 830 29.58 30.65 -38.19
CA ASP A 830 29.99 32.01 -37.83
C ASP A 830 31.21 31.98 -36.89
N PRO A 831 32.40 32.43 -37.34
CA PRO A 831 33.61 32.43 -36.51
C PRO A 831 33.54 33.41 -35.33
N ALA A 832 32.62 34.39 -35.35
CA ALA A 832 32.41 35.34 -34.25
C ALA A 832 31.48 34.79 -33.16
N ASN A 833 30.85 33.63 -33.39
CA ASN A 833 29.93 32.99 -32.46
C ASN A 833 30.69 32.12 -31.43
N GLN A 834 30.96 32.72 -30.28
CA GLN A 834 31.68 32.09 -29.16
C GLN A 834 30.75 31.38 -28.16
N ILE A 835 29.55 30.94 -28.57
CA ILE A 835 28.60 30.33 -27.64
C ILE A 835 29.19 29.13 -26.89
N ALA A 836 30.02 28.31 -27.56
CA ALA A 836 30.68 27.15 -26.96
C ALA A 836 31.62 27.51 -25.78
N ASP A 837 32.15 28.74 -25.76
CA ASP A 837 33.03 29.26 -24.69
C ASP A 837 32.24 29.89 -23.54
N LEU A 838 30.98 30.24 -23.78
CA LEU A 838 30.10 30.94 -22.83
C LEU A 838 29.11 30.00 -22.12
N VAL A 839 29.04 28.75 -22.54
CA VAL A 839 28.09 27.76 -22.02
C VAL A 839 28.77 26.78 -21.04
N VAL A 840 28.36 26.92 -19.78
CA VAL A 840 28.66 26.15 -18.54
C VAL A 840 30.02 26.45 -17.85
N GLY A 841 29.95 26.64 -16.52
CA GLY A 841 31.02 27.11 -15.61
C GLY A 841 32.10 26.10 -15.24
N THR A 842 32.91 26.43 -14.22
CA THR A 842 34.29 25.97 -14.02
C THR A 842 34.52 24.45 -14.20
N ASP A 843 35.49 24.18 -15.09
CA ASP A 843 36.16 22.91 -15.47
C ASP A 843 35.70 22.13 -16.72
N LYS A 844 35.08 22.80 -17.72
CA LYS A 844 35.40 22.79 -19.19
C LYS A 844 34.21 22.90 -20.16
N ALA A 845 34.57 23.27 -21.40
CA ALA A 845 33.78 23.68 -22.57
C ALA A 845 33.18 22.56 -23.44
N GLY A 846 32.08 22.87 -24.14
CA GLY A 846 31.64 22.11 -25.32
C GLY A 846 30.18 22.34 -25.74
N SER A 847 29.89 22.09 -27.03
CA SER A 847 28.53 22.11 -27.61
C SER A 847 27.69 20.87 -27.27
N THR A 848 28.31 19.80 -26.74
CA THR A 848 27.61 18.60 -26.24
C THR A 848 28.31 18.02 -25.01
N SER A 849 27.55 17.32 -24.17
CA SER A 849 28.09 16.48 -23.09
C SER A 849 28.69 15.18 -23.63
N GLY A 850 29.59 14.55 -22.85
CA GLY A 850 30.18 13.26 -23.21
C GLY A 850 29.12 12.17 -23.44
N GLY A 851 29.21 11.49 -24.59
CA GLY A 851 28.25 10.47 -25.02
C GLY A 851 27.02 11.04 -25.73
N VAL A 852 27.01 12.33 -26.09
CA VAL A 852 25.92 12.96 -26.84
C VAL A 852 26.43 13.53 -28.16
N THR A 853 25.72 13.23 -29.24
CA THR A 853 25.85 13.90 -30.53
C THR A 853 24.59 14.71 -30.82
N HIS A 854 24.70 15.71 -31.68
CA HIS A 854 23.54 16.50 -32.11
C HIS A 854 23.63 16.89 -33.58
N GLN A 855 22.51 17.33 -34.14
CA GLN A 855 22.42 17.87 -35.48
C GLN A 855 21.33 18.93 -35.52
N LEU A 856 21.67 20.11 -36.04
CA LEU A 856 20.71 21.16 -36.38
C LEU A 856 20.58 21.21 -37.91
N GLY A 857 19.36 21.09 -38.42
CA GLY A 857 19.02 21.12 -39.83
C GLY A 857 17.84 22.04 -40.10
N LEU A 858 17.53 22.29 -41.38
CA LEU A 858 16.32 23.00 -41.81
C LEU A 858 15.37 22.01 -42.50
N GLU A 859 14.08 22.20 -42.31
CA GLU A 859 13.02 21.45 -42.99
C GLU A 859 11.91 22.37 -43.48
N GLU A 860 11.32 22.04 -44.64
CA GLU A 860 10.26 22.82 -45.32
C GLU A 860 8.83 22.42 -44.87
N ASP A 861 8.68 21.98 -43.61
CA ASP A 861 7.40 21.55 -42.98
C ASP A 861 7.06 22.40 -41.74
N GLY A 862 7.51 23.67 -41.75
CA GLY A 862 7.32 24.64 -40.67
C GLY A 862 5.99 25.40 -40.77
N PRO A 863 5.40 25.90 -39.66
CA PRO A 863 4.21 26.74 -39.68
C PRO A 863 4.36 28.05 -40.50
N ALA A 864 5.59 28.55 -40.67
CA ALA A 864 5.92 29.67 -41.55
C ALA A 864 6.58 29.24 -42.88
N GLY A 865 6.55 27.94 -43.21
CA GLY A 865 7.15 27.35 -44.41
C GLY A 865 8.44 26.59 -44.12
N ARG A 866 9.37 27.19 -43.37
CA ARG A 866 10.67 26.59 -43.01
C ARG A 866 10.88 26.59 -41.50
N CYS A 867 11.43 25.51 -40.94
CA CYS A 867 11.71 25.40 -39.51
C CYS A 867 13.09 24.79 -39.25
N ALA A 868 13.61 25.00 -38.04
CA ALA A 868 14.77 24.25 -37.56
C ALA A 868 14.34 22.87 -37.07
N ARG A 869 15.07 21.83 -37.48
CA ARG A 869 15.05 20.50 -36.89
C ARG A 869 16.28 20.31 -36.03
N TYR A 870 16.10 20.13 -34.73
CA TYR A 870 17.19 19.84 -33.81
C TYR A 870 17.05 18.42 -33.27
N THR A 871 18.05 17.59 -33.55
CA THR A 871 18.12 16.20 -33.10
C THR A 871 19.31 16.03 -32.17
N ALA A 872 19.13 15.36 -31.03
CA ALA A 872 20.21 14.97 -30.13
C ALA A 872 20.13 13.46 -29.85
N THR A 873 21.27 12.79 -29.88
CA THR A 873 21.39 11.34 -29.64
C THR A 873 22.30 11.08 -28.47
N SER A 874 21.77 10.41 -27.45
CA SER A 874 22.51 9.99 -26.27
C SER A 874 22.89 8.51 -26.39
N THR A 875 24.17 8.19 -26.28
CA THR A 875 24.67 6.82 -26.06
C THR A 875 24.87 6.50 -24.57
N ARG A 876 24.54 7.47 -23.70
CA ARG A 876 24.67 7.33 -22.24
C ARG A 876 23.65 6.34 -21.69
N GLN A 877 23.99 5.76 -20.53
CA GLN A 877 23.11 4.86 -19.77
C GLN A 877 22.14 5.61 -18.84
N ASP A 878 22.43 6.88 -18.55
CA ASP A 878 21.61 7.76 -17.71
C ASP A 878 20.89 8.82 -18.55
N SER A 879 19.98 9.57 -17.91
CA SER A 879 19.31 10.72 -18.53
C SER A 879 20.10 12.03 -18.41
N GLY A 880 21.39 11.98 -18.08
CA GLY A 880 22.21 13.18 -17.78
C GLY A 880 22.73 13.92 -19.02
N GLY A 881 22.45 13.42 -20.22
CA GLY A 881 22.98 13.96 -21.47
C GLY A 881 22.41 15.35 -21.80
N TRP A 882 23.26 16.21 -22.35
CA TRP A 882 22.87 17.50 -22.91
C TRP A 882 23.62 17.87 -24.20
N SER A 883 23.03 18.80 -24.97
CA SER A 883 23.61 19.45 -26.15
C SER A 883 23.12 20.88 -26.30
N VAL A 884 23.90 21.74 -26.94
CA VAL A 884 23.57 23.15 -27.17
C VAL A 884 23.98 23.60 -28.57
N VAL A 885 23.12 24.39 -29.20
CA VAL A 885 23.42 25.21 -30.37
C VAL A 885 22.98 26.63 -30.07
N GLY A 886 23.73 27.63 -30.50
CA GLY A 886 23.31 29.02 -30.31
C GLY A 886 23.91 29.93 -31.34
N ARG A 887 23.41 31.16 -31.42
CA ARG A 887 23.89 32.21 -32.31
C ARG A 887 24.18 33.47 -31.50
N ARG A 888 25.05 34.31 -32.07
CA ARG A 888 25.36 35.64 -31.55
C ARG A 888 24.48 36.71 -32.23
N PHE A 889 24.20 37.77 -31.49
CA PHE A 889 23.68 39.03 -32.00
C PHE A 889 24.80 40.08 -32.02
N ASP A 890 25.04 40.70 -33.17
CA ASP A 890 25.99 41.80 -33.31
C ASP A 890 25.39 42.92 -34.18
N PRO A 891 25.07 44.10 -33.62
CA PRO A 891 25.17 44.44 -32.19
C PRO A 891 24.20 43.63 -31.30
N PRO A 892 24.41 43.56 -29.97
CA PRO A 892 23.44 42.99 -29.03
C PRO A 892 22.04 43.63 -29.16
N LEU A 893 20.99 42.84 -28.93
CA LEU A 893 19.60 43.29 -29.02
C LEU A 893 19.14 43.92 -27.70
N ASP A 894 18.38 45.02 -27.82
CA ASP A 894 17.62 45.59 -26.71
C ASP A 894 16.21 44.99 -26.70
N LEU A 895 15.98 44.11 -25.73
CA LEU A 895 14.69 43.47 -25.42
C LEU A 895 14.10 43.97 -24.10
N SER A 896 14.54 45.13 -23.60
CA SER A 896 14.11 45.67 -22.31
C SER A 896 12.61 45.91 -22.24
N ALA A 897 12.01 46.30 -23.36
CA ALA A 897 10.57 46.55 -23.53
C ALA A 897 9.73 45.28 -23.72
N HIS A 898 10.34 44.10 -23.89
CA HIS A 898 9.63 42.85 -24.16
C HIS A 898 9.31 42.08 -22.88
N ARG A 899 8.15 41.41 -22.89
CA ARG A 899 7.58 40.68 -21.75
C ARG A 899 7.68 39.17 -21.86
N GLY A 900 8.11 38.64 -23.01
CA GLY A 900 8.25 37.21 -23.20
C GLY A 900 8.75 36.81 -24.58
N LEU A 901 8.72 35.51 -24.86
CA LEU A 901 9.04 34.92 -26.15
C LEU A 901 7.84 34.16 -26.73
N GLY A 902 7.70 34.16 -28.06
CA GLY A 902 6.68 33.39 -28.77
C GLY A 902 7.30 32.63 -29.94
N PHE A 903 6.94 31.35 -30.11
CA PHE A 903 7.44 30.51 -31.21
C PHE A 903 6.60 29.25 -31.38
N TRP A 904 6.76 28.57 -32.52
CA TRP A 904 6.18 27.25 -32.73
C TRP A 904 7.17 26.16 -32.34
N LEU A 905 6.68 25.10 -31.69
CA LEU A 905 7.45 23.92 -31.33
C LEU A 905 6.65 22.66 -31.68
N LYS A 906 7.32 21.66 -32.22
CA LYS A 906 6.83 20.30 -32.43
C LYS A 906 7.87 19.34 -31.88
N GLY A 907 7.44 18.37 -31.08
CA GLY A 907 8.31 17.33 -30.58
C GLY A 907 8.21 16.03 -31.37
N ASP A 908 8.98 15.03 -30.96
CA ASP A 908 8.84 13.64 -31.40
C ASP A 908 8.24 12.74 -30.33
N GLY A 909 7.89 13.30 -29.16
CA GLY A 909 7.29 12.60 -28.04
C GLY A 909 8.21 11.62 -27.30
N LYS A 910 9.52 11.61 -27.60
CA LYS A 910 10.47 10.64 -27.03
C LYS A 910 11.11 11.10 -25.72
N GLY A 911 10.67 12.23 -25.15
CA GLY A 911 11.16 12.77 -23.88
C GLY A 911 12.38 13.69 -24.02
N GLY A 912 12.96 14.05 -22.88
CA GLY A 912 13.99 15.09 -22.78
C GLY A 912 13.39 16.50 -22.71
N LYS A 913 14.24 17.49 -22.35
CA LYS A 913 13.83 18.88 -22.19
C LYS A 913 14.46 19.77 -23.25
N PHE A 914 13.65 20.37 -24.11
CA PHE A 914 14.07 21.45 -24.98
C PHE A 914 14.20 22.73 -24.14
N LYS A 915 15.32 23.44 -24.25
CA LYS A 915 15.52 24.70 -23.51
C LYS A 915 15.87 25.85 -24.44
N VAL A 916 15.20 26.98 -24.25
CA VAL A 916 15.53 28.26 -24.88
C VAL A 916 16.27 29.11 -23.86
N GLN A 917 17.39 29.70 -24.25
CA GLN A 917 18.21 30.57 -23.41
C GLN A 917 18.47 31.90 -24.11
N LEU A 918 18.23 33.01 -23.39
CA LEU A 918 18.76 34.31 -23.76
C LEU A 918 19.90 34.68 -22.83
N ARG A 919 20.92 35.34 -23.36
CA ARG A 919 22.13 35.65 -22.61
C ARG A 919 22.71 37.01 -22.99
N ASP A 920 23.14 37.78 -21.99
CA ASP A 920 24.03 38.93 -22.17
C ASP A 920 25.50 38.47 -22.04
N GLN A 921 26.47 39.37 -21.82
CA GLN A 921 27.87 38.90 -21.67
C GLN A 921 28.15 38.11 -20.38
N LYS A 922 27.33 38.26 -19.33
CA LYS A 922 27.56 37.74 -17.97
C LYS A 922 26.52 36.72 -17.51
N SER A 923 25.24 37.03 -17.67
CA SER A 923 24.09 36.32 -17.13
C SER A 923 23.18 35.77 -18.23
N ALA A 924 22.32 34.83 -17.86
CA ALA A 924 21.39 34.15 -18.76
C ALA A 924 20.03 33.93 -18.10
N VAL A 925 19.01 33.76 -18.93
CA VAL A 925 17.68 33.30 -18.54
C VAL A 925 17.32 32.04 -19.31
N ASP A 926 16.88 31.01 -18.60
CA ASP A 926 16.58 29.68 -19.12
C ASP A 926 15.07 29.36 -19.05
N TYR A 927 14.54 28.79 -20.13
CA TYR A 927 13.18 28.26 -20.20
C TYR A 927 13.20 26.81 -20.64
N TYR A 928 12.58 25.92 -19.86
CA TYR A 928 12.55 24.48 -20.13
C TYR A 928 11.16 24.03 -20.60
N LEU A 929 11.13 23.20 -21.64
CA LEU A 929 9.93 22.65 -22.25
C LEU A 929 10.12 21.14 -22.44
N GLU A 930 9.12 20.35 -22.04
CA GLU A 930 9.15 18.89 -22.22
C GLU A 930 8.92 18.53 -23.70
N ASN A 931 9.64 17.52 -24.19
CA ASN A 931 9.49 16.98 -25.54
C ASN A 931 8.63 15.70 -25.53
N ASP A 932 7.37 15.82 -25.12
CA ASP A 932 6.43 14.73 -24.89
C ASP A 932 5.20 14.75 -25.84
N PHE A 933 5.25 15.59 -26.88
CA PHE A 933 4.17 15.76 -27.86
C PHE A 933 4.69 15.70 -29.31
N THR A 934 3.80 15.44 -30.27
CA THR A 934 4.18 15.18 -31.68
C THR A 934 3.59 16.16 -32.70
N SER A 935 2.68 17.03 -32.30
CA SER A 935 2.06 18.06 -33.14
C SER A 935 2.69 19.44 -32.92
N TRP A 936 2.52 20.34 -33.90
CA TRP A 936 2.90 21.74 -33.75
C TRP A 936 2.05 22.42 -32.67
N ARG A 937 2.72 23.11 -31.74
CA ARG A 937 2.12 23.93 -30.68
C ARG A 937 2.72 25.32 -30.69
N TYR A 938 1.89 26.34 -30.51
CA TYR A 938 2.39 27.67 -30.22
C TYR A 938 2.81 27.74 -28.76
N ILE A 939 4.04 28.18 -28.51
CA ILE A 939 4.64 28.33 -27.20
C ILE A 939 4.80 29.83 -26.92
N GLN A 940 4.31 30.25 -25.76
CA GLN A 940 4.53 31.59 -25.22
C GLN A 940 5.22 31.49 -23.86
N LEU A 941 6.42 32.05 -23.76
CA LEU A 941 7.24 32.04 -22.54
C LEU A 941 7.16 33.40 -21.85
N ASP A 942 6.73 33.41 -20.60
CA ASP A 942 6.69 34.60 -19.75
C ASP A 942 8.08 34.91 -19.20
N ARG A 943 8.57 36.15 -19.42
CA ARG A 943 9.88 36.62 -18.93
C ARG A 943 10.04 36.42 -17.42
N GLU A 944 8.97 36.62 -16.64
CA GLU A 944 9.02 36.53 -15.18
C GLU A 944 9.16 35.09 -14.67
N ARG A 945 8.90 34.10 -15.52
CA ARG A 945 9.03 32.67 -15.21
C ARG A 945 10.37 32.06 -15.61
N GLY A 946 11.24 32.84 -16.26
CA GLY A 946 12.55 32.38 -16.67
C GLY A 946 13.50 32.16 -15.49
N MET A 947 14.32 31.11 -15.56
CA MET A 947 15.33 30.82 -14.54
C MET A 947 16.59 31.64 -14.79
N LEU A 948 16.89 32.61 -13.91
CA LEU A 948 18.03 33.52 -14.05
C LEU A 948 19.31 32.96 -13.40
N SER A 949 20.44 33.11 -14.08
CA SER A 949 21.78 32.84 -13.51
C SER A 949 22.43 34.05 -12.84
N GLY A 950 21.78 35.22 -12.89
CA GLY A 950 22.20 36.49 -12.30
C GLY A 950 21.34 37.66 -12.83
N ASP A 951 21.82 38.89 -12.69
CA ASP A 951 21.13 40.09 -13.16
C ASP A 951 21.30 40.27 -14.68
N LEU A 952 20.42 39.64 -15.46
CA LEU A 952 20.41 39.73 -16.92
C LEU A 952 20.03 41.14 -17.41
N ASP A 953 20.89 41.79 -18.19
CA ASP A 953 20.63 43.05 -18.88
C ASP A 953 19.88 42.79 -20.20
N TYR A 954 18.55 42.86 -20.14
CA TYR A 954 17.69 42.70 -21.32
C TYR A 954 17.92 43.77 -22.39
N GLY A 955 18.59 44.89 -22.08
CA GLY A 955 18.98 45.89 -23.07
C GLY A 955 20.19 45.49 -23.94
N LYS A 956 20.87 44.38 -23.60
CA LYS A 956 22.13 43.96 -24.22
C LYS A 956 22.20 42.45 -24.44
N ILE A 957 21.11 41.85 -24.91
CA ILE A 957 21.07 40.41 -25.21
C ILE A 957 22.00 40.11 -26.39
N ALA A 958 23.07 39.37 -26.10
CA ALA A 958 24.13 39.08 -27.05
C ALA A 958 24.00 37.68 -27.67
N TYR A 959 23.27 36.76 -27.04
CA TYR A 959 23.14 35.37 -27.51
C TYR A 959 21.73 34.82 -27.35
N LEU A 960 21.37 33.96 -28.30
CA LEU A 960 20.23 33.05 -28.27
C LEU A 960 20.75 31.62 -28.38
N ALA A 961 20.34 30.73 -27.48
CA ALA A 961 20.77 29.33 -27.50
C ALA A 961 19.61 28.36 -27.26
N PHE A 962 19.69 27.22 -27.92
CA PHE A 962 18.77 26.10 -27.84
C PHE A 962 19.50 24.87 -27.31
N TYR A 963 18.89 24.21 -26.34
CA TYR A 963 19.48 23.04 -25.69
C TYR A 963 18.54 21.85 -25.76
N TYR A 964 19.15 20.68 -25.73
CA TYR A 964 18.52 19.50 -25.16
C TYR A 964 19.18 19.19 -23.83
N ASN A 965 18.38 19.09 -22.77
CA ASN A 965 18.79 18.65 -21.45
C ASN A 965 18.00 17.41 -21.04
N ALA A 966 18.49 16.70 -20.02
CA ALA A 966 17.84 15.50 -19.49
C ALA A 966 17.56 14.44 -20.58
N LEU A 967 18.48 14.28 -21.54
CA LEU A 967 18.29 13.38 -22.69
C LEU A 967 18.10 11.93 -22.24
N PRO A 968 17.00 11.24 -22.60
CA PRO A 968 16.79 9.86 -22.23
C PRO A 968 17.95 8.95 -22.65
N ALA A 969 18.25 7.95 -21.83
CA ALA A 969 19.35 7.02 -22.06
C ALA A 969 19.17 6.28 -23.40
N LYS A 970 20.27 6.08 -24.13
CA LYS A 970 20.30 5.32 -25.41
C LYS A 970 19.25 5.74 -26.43
N THR A 971 18.85 7.00 -26.43
CA THR A 971 17.72 7.49 -27.23
C THR A 971 18.14 8.68 -28.09
N SER A 972 17.57 8.76 -29.28
CA SER A 972 17.59 9.95 -30.13
C SER A 972 16.25 10.68 -29.99
N VAL A 973 16.31 11.97 -29.67
CA VAL A 973 15.14 12.85 -29.57
C VAL A 973 15.25 13.98 -30.58
N THR A 974 14.12 14.46 -31.07
CA THR A 974 14.04 15.50 -32.10
C THR A 974 12.92 16.47 -31.81
N CYS A 975 13.16 17.76 -32.09
CA CYS A 975 12.16 18.79 -32.09
C CYS A 975 12.32 19.63 -33.35
N TRP A 976 11.20 20.24 -33.74
CA TRP A 976 11.12 21.23 -34.79
C TRP A 976 10.63 22.53 -34.18
N PHE A 977 11.26 23.64 -34.51
CA PHE A 977 10.82 24.94 -34.01
C PHE A 977 11.00 26.04 -35.04
N ASP A 978 10.12 27.03 -34.97
CA ASP A 978 9.96 28.05 -36.00
C ASP A 978 9.50 29.38 -35.41
N GLY A 979 9.92 30.48 -36.05
CA GLY A 979 9.43 31.84 -35.81
C GLY A 979 9.63 32.36 -34.40
N LEU A 980 10.83 32.27 -33.84
CA LEU A 980 11.08 32.79 -32.49
C LEU A 980 11.11 34.30 -32.46
N LYS A 981 10.22 34.90 -31.66
CA LYS A 981 10.10 36.35 -31.48
C LYS A 981 10.11 36.75 -30.01
N ALA A 982 10.69 37.91 -29.71
CA ALA A 982 10.45 38.61 -28.45
C ALA A 982 9.13 39.39 -28.55
N LEU A 983 8.28 39.26 -27.54
CA LEU A 983 6.90 39.76 -27.56
C LEU A 983 6.76 41.04 -26.71
N PRO A 984 6.10 42.11 -27.22
CA PRO A 984 5.90 43.35 -26.48
C PRO A 984 4.92 43.17 -25.30
N ALA A 985 4.02 42.20 -25.41
CA ALA A 985 3.09 41.78 -24.38
C ALA A 985 2.86 40.26 -24.46
N LEU A 986 2.26 39.69 -23.41
CA LEU A 986 1.82 38.31 -23.39
C LEU A 986 0.34 38.25 -23.76
N ASP A 987 0.00 37.46 -24.77
CA ASP A 987 -1.40 37.21 -25.12
C ASP A 987 -2.00 36.14 -24.20
N SER A 988 -3.32 36.12 -24.05
CA SER A 988 -4.03 35.11 -23.27
C SER A 988 -5.10 34.45 -24.13
N GLY A 989 -5.25 33.14 -23.97
CA GLY A 989 -6.35 32.41 -24.62
C GLY A 989 -7.70 32.93 -24.15
N THR A 990 -8.66 33.02 -25.07
CA THR A 990 -10.06 33.32 -24.75
C THR A 990 -10.98 32.38 -25.50
N LEU A 991 -12.07 31.96 -24.85
CA LEU A 991 -13.19 31.29 -25.51
C LEU A 991 -14.40 32.21 -25.47
N THR A 992 -14.95 32.52 -26.63
CA THR A 992 -16.08 33.44 -26.78
C THR A 992 -17.34 32.69 -27.17
N ASN A 993 -18.44 33.01 -26.48
CA ASN A 993 -19.81 32.59 -26.77
C ASN A 993 -19.95 31.11 -27.17
N PRO A 994 -19.55 30.15 -26.29
CA PRO A 994 -19.68 28.74 -26.63
C PRO A 994 -21.14 28.38 -26.96
N ILE A 995 -21.31 27.64 -28.05
CA ILE A 995 -22.60 27.25 -28.62
C ILE A 995 -22.72 25.74 -28.52
N LEU A 996 -23.73 25.25 -27.81
CA LEU A 996 -24.03 23.83 -27.65
C LEU A 996 -25.24 23.44 -28.49
N ARG A 997 -25.09 22.45 -29.37
CA ARG A 997 -26.16 21.94 -30.26
C ARG A 997 -26.49 20.48 -29.95
N VAL A 998 -27.78 20.15 -29.92
CA VAL A 998 -28.30 18.78 -29.79
C VAL A 998 -29.49 18.61 -30.74
N GLY A 999 -29.30 17.86 -31.83
CA GLY A 999 -30.28 17.82 -32.93
C GLY A 999 -30.54 19.23 -33.49
N ASP A 1000 -31.82 19.61 -33.62
CA ASP A 1000 -32.22 20.94 -34.12
C ASP A 1000 -32.21 22.05 -33.05
N ARG A 1001 -31.73 21.75 -31.83
CA ARG A 1001 -31.73 22.70 -30.70
C ARG A 1001 -30.34 23.26 -30.48
N GLU A 1002 -30.26 24.57 -30.25
CA GLU A 1002 -29.03 25.30 -30.00
C GLU A 1002 -29.16 26.16 -28.75
N VAL A 1003 -28.09 26.24 -27.96
CA VAL A 1003 -27.95 27.16 -26.84
C VAL A 1003 -26.60 27.89 -26.96
N VAL A 1004 -26.64 29.21 -27.03
CA VAL A 1004 -25.47 30.09 -26.92
C VAL A 1004 -25.32 30.53 -25.47
N VAL A 1005 -24.13 30.36 -24.90
CA VAL A 1005 -23.81 30.91 -23.58
C VAL A 1005 -23.04 32.22 -23.77
N PRO A 1006 -23.64 33.40 -23.52
CA PRO A 1006 -23.03 34.68 -23.85
C PRO A 1006 -21.93 35.05 -22.85
N VAL A 1007 -20.70 34.61 -23.10
CA VAL A 1007 -19.56 34.78 -22.20
C VAL A 1007 -18.23 34.81 -22.94
N VAL A 1008 -17.28 35.58 -22.42
CA VAL A 1008 -15.86 35.46 -22.75
C VAL A 1008 -15.16 34.84 -21.54
N LEU A 1009 -14.63 33.64 -21.73
CA LEU A 1009 -13.78 32.94 -20.76
C LEU A 1009 -12.33 33.32 -21.04
N ALA A 1010 -11.64 33.85 -20.06
CA ALA A 1010 -10.20 34.01 -20.09
C ALA A 1010 -9.49 32.69 -19.74
N GLN A 1011 -8.24 32.55 -20.17
CA GLN A 1011 -7.39 31.40 -19.85
C GLN A 1011 -7.46 31.01 -18.37
N GLY A 1012 -7.76 29.73 -18.12
CA GLY A 1012 -7.94 29.14 -16.79
C GLY A 1012 -9.33 29.31 -16.18
N GLU A 1013 -10.19 30.20 -16.70
CA GLU A 1013 -11.58 30.28 -16.23
C GLU A 1013 -12.39 29.05 -16.67
N ARG A 1014 -13.34 28.65 -15.81
CA ARG A 1014 -14.20 27.48 -16.04
C ARG A 1014 -15.67 27.87 -16.06
N LEU A 1015 -16.36 27.60 -17.16
CA LEU A 1015 -17.81 27.63 -17.24
C LEU A 1015 -18.37 26.31 -16.70
N ILE A 1016 -19.33 26.40 -15.79
CA ILE A 1016 -20.11 25.27 -15.26
C ILE A 1016 -21.58 25.57 -15.47
N TRP A 1017 -22.26 24.71 -16.20
CA TRP A 1017 -23.68 24.78 -16.43
C TRP A 1017 -24.35 23.45 -16.09
N HIS A 1018 -25.14 23.47 -15.03
CA HIS A 1018 -26.05 22.37 -14.71
C HIS A 1018 -27.47 22.70 -15.22
N PRO A 1019 -28.20 21.74 -15.81
CA PRO A 1019 -29.56 21.97 -16.29
C PRO A 1019 -30.50 22.49 -15.21
N GLY A 1020 -31.30 23.50 -15.57
CA GLY A 1020 -32.23 24.21 -14.70
C GLY A 1020 -31.58 25.20 -13.73
N GLU A 1021 -30.28 25.49 -13.88
CA GLU A 1021 -29.52 26.43 -13.04
C GLU A 1021 -28.73 27.44 -13.89
N ALA A 1022 -28.60 28.65 -13.36
CA ALA A 1022 -27.80 29.71 -13.97
C ALA A 1022 -26.33 29.24 -14.12
N PRO A 1023 -25.72 29.35 -15.31
CA PRO A 1023 -24.32 29.00 -15.49
C PRO A 1023 -23.41 29.87 -14.63
N LEU A 1024 -22.30 29.29 -14.19
CA LEU A 1024 -21.28 29.96 -13.40
C LEU A 1024 -19.96 29.98 -14.16
N VAL A 1025 -19.28 31.12 -14.17
CA VAL A 1025 -17.86 31.18 -14.53
C VAL A 1025 -17.04 31.25 -13.25
N LEU A 1026 -16.23 30.22 -13.03
CA LEU A 1026 -15.21 30.21 -12.01
C LEU A 1026 -13.97 30.95 -12.50
N PRO A 1027 -13.41 31.86 -11.70
CA PRO A 1027 -12.12 32.46 -11.98
C PRO A 1027 -11.00 31.42 -11.94
N ALA A 1028 -9.89 31.68 -12.65
CA ALA A 1028 -8.70 30.82 -12.67
C ALA A 1028 -7.96 30.73 -11.31
N LYS A 1029 -8.29 31.63 -10.37
CA LYS A 1029 -7.77 31.68 -9.00
C LYS A 1029 -8.92 31.93 -8.04
N LEU A 1030 -8.71 31.71 -6.75
CA LEU A 1030 -9.72 31.95 -5.71
C LEU A 1030 -10.43 33.31 -5.90
N GLY A 1031 -11.76 33.28 -6.01
CA GLY A 1031 -12.54 34.49 -6.26
C GLY A 1031 -14.04 34.22 -6.35
N LYS A 1032 -14.83 35.30 -6.52
CA LYS A 1032 -16.29 35.19 -6.68
C LYS A 1032 -16.63 34.72 -8.10
N PRO A 1033 -17.47 33.68 -8.27
CA PRO A 1033 -17.95 33.27 -9.57
C PRO A 1033 -18.81 34.36 -10.24
N ARG A 1034 -18.75 34.45 -11.58
CA ARG A 1034 -19.68 35.26 -12.38
C ARG A 1034 -20.91 34.41 -12.68
N VAL A 1035 -22.11 34.93 -12.39
CA VAL A 1035 -23.38 34.25 -12.69
C VAL A 1035 -23.90 34.74 -14.04
N LEU A 1036 -24.22 33.83 -14.94
CA LEU A 1036 -24.77 34.14 -16.26
C LEU A 1036 -26.29 33.94 -16.30
N PRO A 1037 -27.00 34.54 -17.28
CA PRO A 1037 -28.42 34.27 -17.50
C PRO A 1037 -28.69 32.77 -17.71
N LEU A 1038 -29.80 32.27 -17.15
CA LEU A 1038 -30.22 30.88 -17.30
C LEU A 1038 -30.59 30.59 -18.77
N PRO A 1039 -29.87 29.70 -19.47
CA PRO A 1039 -30.26 29.25 -20.80
C PRO A 1039 -31.39 28.22 -20.75
N ALA A 1040 -31.99 27.93 -21.91
CA ALA A 1040 -32.98 26.85 -22.03
C ALA A 1040 -32.32 25.47 -21.84
N ASP A 1041 -33.02 24.56 -21.16
CA ASP A 1041 -32.54 23.19 -20.98
C ASP A 1041 -32.54 22.39 -22.29
N LEU A 1042 -31.52 21.54 -22.45
CA LEU A 1042 -31.38 20.60 -23.56
C LEU A 1042 -31.70 19.18 -23.10
N PRO A 1043 -32.93 18.66 -23.31
CA PRO A 1043 -33.27 17.29 -22.95
C PRO A 1043 -32.65 16.28 -23.93
N LEU A 1044 -32.28 15.12 -23.40
CA LEU A 1044 -31.76 13.99 -24.18
C LEU A 1044 -32.80 12.87 -24.21
N ALA A 1045 -33.49 12.71 -25.34
CA ALA A 1045 -34.51 11.67 -25.53
C ALA A 1045 -33.90 10.28 -25.84
N GLY A 1046 -32.66 10.25 -26.31
CA GLY A 1046 -31.91 9.06 -26.72
C GLY A 1046 -30.47 9.42 -27.03
N LYS A 1047 -29.72 8.47 -27.58
CA LYS A 1047 -28.35 8.70 -28.07
C LYS A 1047 -28.37 9.83 -29.12
N ALA A 1048 -27.58 10.87 -28.91
CA ALA A 1048 -27.60 12.07 -29.75
C ALA A 1048 -26.18 12.60 -29.98
N ALA A 1049 -25.93 13.14 -31.17
CA ALA A 1049 -24.75 13.94 -31.45
C ALA A 1049 -24.90 15.31 -30.79
N VAL A 1050 -23.88 15.70 -30.04
CA VAL A 1050 -23.75 16.98 -29.34
C VAL A 1050 -22.57 17.71 -29.96
N SER A 1051 -22.81 18.88 -30.52
CA SER A 1051 -21.75 19.73 -31.08
C SER A 1051 -21.50 20.93 -30.18
N LEU A 1052 -20.24 21.23 -29.90
CA LEU A 1052 -19.79 22.44 -29.23
C LEU A 1052 -19.01 23.28 -30.24
N THR A 1053 -19.39 24.54 -30.45
CA THR A 1053 -18.65 25.47 -31.32
C THR A 1053 -18.33 26.76 -30.58
N PHE A 1054 -17.22 27.40 -30.91
CA PHE A 1054 -16.80 28.69 -30.34
C PHE A 1054 -16.95 29.82 -31.37
N GLY A 1055 -17.25 31.03 -30.89
CA GLY A 1055 -17.45 32.22 -31.71
C GLY A 1055 -16.21 33.09 -31.87
#